data_AF-A0A3S1C6M5-F1
#
_entry.id   AF-A0A3S1C6M5-F1
#
_cell.length_a   1.000
_cell.length_b   1.000
_cell.length_c   1.000
_cell.angle_alpha   90.00
_cell.angle_beta   90.00
_cell.angle_gamma   90.00
#
_symmetry.space_group_name_H-M   'P 1'
#
loop_
_entity.id
_entity.type
_entity.pdbx_description
1 polymer ?
#
loop_
_entity_poly.entity_id
_entity_poly.type
_entity_poly.pdbx_seq_one_letter_code
_entity_poly.pdbx_strand_id
1 'polypeptide(L)'
;MRDAVKRLGGDPDKINPICPTDLVIDHSVQVDVSRSTPTALRDKTQRAGGGGGGGGRGGGGGWARGGLGLGEASVEDRPTVSTPGSKAGPWRRPERAQWREKRLGASANIDSNSSPSTSSNIVSRDSSSSNGNNNSKISSSNNNRDSNSNIPNVSARLATSHDESVERSEKKPDDFITAGTPPTSSYSSPLSSTLSRDASQPHPHGKGETAARLWAPQQAAKGTATSLGMLQRTGLETLKKDTRSEGFVGPDAPPTGDSTPTASQREMPTYSEARSPIQPSPSTEFGRLSQRMSSVEMSTTEEYTRTGGQSDEPSTISVSDVGTSHSTAIVLPDQSPPPSVLEASTPRTTPPTEPSHTPSSIFNRGATTSVSLSSTSGTASCCSCTPTCGTSSSLQPSLTTPVSSPAPNSLPASSLSSSSSPSAAAVAAPLQTVSPRRPCAVTSGPGSSPACAQCPHSDFRLQNKQCPFHARLTTRADALEQNQELEFSRNKERFLFCKWGAQALHNMLIVPPGLGIVHQVNLEYLARVVFADDGVLYPDSLVGTDSHTTMINGLGVLGWGVGGIEAEAVMLGQAISMVLPEVVGYKITGTLHPLVTSTDVVLTITKHLRQIGVVGKFVEFFGSGVATLSIADRATISNMCPEYGATTGFFAVDPKSMEYLRQTGRDEAKIALIEQYLRANNMFRDYNDASQDPVFSEVVELDLSTVVPCCSGPKRPHDRVAVVDMKSDFQQCLNNKVGFKGYAIPQEKQTTTVPFLYEGQEFTLNHGSVVIAAITSCTNTSNPSVMLGAGLLAKNAVEAGLKVAPYIKTSLSPGSGVVTFYLRESGVTDYLEQLGFNIVGYGCMTCIGNSGPLPEEVGEAIEKGDLVACGVLSGNRNFEGRIHPLTRANYLASPPLVIAYALAGTVNIDFETDPLGTNAEGKPIFLRDIWPSREAIQKVEKEFVVPAMFQDVYSRISKGNKRWNSLEAPASDLYPWDLKSTYIKSPPFFETMERELPGVQPIVDAAVLLNLGDSVTTDHISPAGSIARNSSAARYLAARGLVPREFNSYGSRRGHDEVMARGTFANIRLVNKFVSKPGPRTVYHPTGEEMDIFDAAQLYKQAGQTLIILAGKEYGSGSSRDWAAKGPWILGVRAVIAESYERIHRSNLAGMGIVPLQYLPGETADTLKLTGTEKFTLDLPSELTPGQLINVKVGDGRSFQAKLRFDTEVELTYFRNGGILNYMVRRML
;
A
#
# COMPACT_ATOMS: atom_id res chain seq x y z
N MET A 1 17.97 -19.60 -3.80
CA MET A 1 19.26 -19.32 -4.49
C MET A 1 20.38 -20.23 -4.02
N ARG A 2 20.83 -20.20 -2.75
CA ARG A 2 21.93 -21.07 -2.24
C ARG A 2 21.82 -22.54 -2.67
N ASP A 3 20.67 -23.18 -2.49
CA ASP A 3 20.44 -24.59 -2.92
C ASP A 3 20.63 -24.81 -4.43
N ALA A 4 20.25 -23.84 -5.27
CA ALA A 4 20.40 -23.92 -6.72
C ALA A 4 21.86 -23.74 -7.16
N VAL A 5 22.58 -22.80 -6.54
CA VAL A 5 24.03 -22.62 -6.74
C VAL A 5 24.78 -23.90 -6.37
N LYS A 6 24.50 -24.46 -5.18
CA LYS A 6 25.09 -25.74 -4.73
C LYS A 6 24.72 -26.92 -5.65
N ARG A 7 23.45 -27.03 -6.09
CA ARG A 7 23.01 -28.05 -7.07
C ARG A 7 23.75 -27.94 -8.40
N LEU A 8 24.07 -26.72 -8.84
CA LEU A 8 24.81 -26.43 -10.06
C LEU A 8 26.35 -26.46 -9.87
N GLY A 9 26.83 -26.88 -8.68
CA GLY A 9 28.26 -27.05 -8.38
C GLY A 9 29.03 -25.76 -8.12
N GLY A 10 28.34 -24.67 -7.78
CA GLY A 10 28.94 -23.42 -7.30
C GLY A 10 28.91 -23.29 -5.77
N ASP A 11 29.56 -22.25 -5.27
CA ASP A 11 29.66 -21.92 -3.84
C ASP A 11 28.41 -21.15 -3.34
N PRO A 12 27.61 -21.69 -2.39
CA PRO A 12 26.44 -21.00 -1.85
C PRO A 12 26.79 -19.74 -1.04
N ASP A 13 28.00 -19.59 -0.53
CA ASP A 13 28.36 -18.48 0.37
C ASP A 13 28.62 -17.17 -0.38
N LYS A 14 28.80 -17.24 -1.71
CA LYS A 14 28.66 -16.10 -2.64
C LYS A 14 27.27 -15.44 -2.59
N ILE A 15 26.24 -16.16 -2.14
CA ILE A 15 24.89 -15.60 -1.96
C ILE A 15 24.81 -14.96 -0.56
N ASN A 16 25.29 -13.72 -0.49
CA ASN A 16 25.25 -12.86 0.69
C ASN A 16 25.01 -11.39 0.26
N PRO A 17 24.28 -10.59 1.05
CA PRO A 17 24.11 -9.15 0.78
C PRO A 17 25.45 -8.40 0.84
N ILE A 18 25.83 -7.72 -0.24
CA ILE A 18 27.06 -6.91 -0.29
C ILE A 18 26.83 -5.48 0.22
N CYS A 19 25.58 -5.02 0.27
CA CYS A 19 25.18 -3.73 0.84
C CYS A 19 24.38 -3.92 2.14
N PRO A 20 24.36 -2.93 3.04
CA PRO A 20 23.52 -2.94 4.24
C PRO A 20 22.05 -3.24 3.89
N THR A 21 21.45 -4.22 4.56
CA THR A 21 20.08 -4.67 4.31
C THR A 21 19.28 -4.64 5.61
N ASP A 22 18.36 -3.69 5.74
CA ASP A 22 17.53 -3.52 6.94
C ASP A 22 16.13 -4.14 6.73
N LEU A 23 15.79 -5.22 7.46
CA LEU A 23 14.47 -5.86 7.45
C LEU A 23 13.62 -5.48 8.67
N VAL A 24 12.45 -4.87 8.46
CA VAL A 24 11.48 -4.56 9.53
C VAL A 24 10.26 -5.47 9.45
N ILE A 25 9.83 -6.02 10.59
CA ILE A 25 8.63 -6.89 10.66
C ILE A 25 7.42 -6.10 11.20
N ASP A 26 6.56 -5.63 10.29
CA ASP A 26 5.39 -4.78 10.58
C ASP A 26 4.06 -5.30 10.00
N HIS A 27 4.11 -6.21 9.03
CA HIS A 27 2.95 -6.75 8.30
C HIS A 27 2.31 -8.00 8.94
N SER A 28 2.78 -8.45 10.10
CA SER A 28 2.34 -9.70 10.77
C SER A 28 1.20 -9.54 11.78
N VAL A 29 1.07 -8.38 12.42
CA VAL A 29 0.03 -8.10 13.42
C VAL A 29 -1.31 -7.76 12.76
N GLN A 30 -2.41 -8.19 13.40
CA GLN A 30 -3.80 -7.92 13.01
C GLN A 30 -4.55 -7.25 14.17
N VAL A 31 -5.56 -6.43 13.86
CA VAL A 31 -6.44 -5.82 14.88
C VAL A 31 -7.52 -6.82 15.27
N ASP A 32 -7.16 -7.95 15.88
CA ASP A 32 -8.17 -8.91 16.37
C ASP A 32 -9.02 -8.28 17.48
N VAL A 33 -8.37 -7.60 18.41
CA VAL A 33 -8.98 -6.85 19.51
C VAL A 33 -8.76 -5.36 19.30
N SER A 34 -9.84 -4.58 19.28
CA SER A 34 -9.83 -3.10 19.20
C SER A 34 -9.97 -2.42 20.55
N ARG A 35 -10.88 -2.92 21.39
CA ARG A 35 -11.20 -2.41 22.73
C ARG A 35 -11.08 -3.54 23.75
N SER A 36 -10.72 -3.23 24.99
CA SER A 36 -10.60 -4.24 26.04
C SER A 36 -11.95 -4.54 26.69
N THR A 37 -12.25 -5.83 26.81
CA THR A 37 -13.49 -6.31 27.43
C THR A 37 -13.48 -6.03 28.93
N PRO A 38 -14.52 -5.38 29.51
CA PRO A 38 -14.65 -5.31 30.97
C PRO A 38 -14.62 -6.70 31.60
N THR A 39 -13.77 -6.91 32.60
CA THR A 39 -13.42 -8.25 33.13
C THR A 39 -14.64 -9.08 33.56
N ALA A 40 -15.73 -8.41 33.97
CA ALA A 40 -17.00 -9.00 34.35
C ALA A 40 -17.70 -9.83 33.25
N LEU A 41 -17.32 -9.68 31.97
CA LEU A 41 -17.84 -10.47 30.85
C LEU A 41 -17.11 -11.81 30.66
N ARG A 42 -15.80 -11.90 30.96
CA ARG A 42 -15.01 -13.15 30.81
C ARG A 42 -15.54 -14.28 31.70
N ASP A 43 -16.04 -13.96 32.89
CA ASP A 43 -16.56 -14.94 33.87
C ASP A 43 -17.94 -15.53 33.47
N LYS A 44 -18.68 -14.87 32.57
CA LYS A 44 -19.98 -15.37 32.07
C LYS A 44 -19.83 -16.31 30.88
N THR A 45 -18.98 -15.97 29.89
CA THR A 45 -18.80 -16.79 28.69
C THR A 45 -18.10 -18.12 28.98
N GLN A 46 -17.20 -18.18 29.98
CA GLN A 46 -16.61 -19.46 30.41
C GLN A 46 -17.57 -20.34 31.25
N ARG A 47 -18.55 -19.74 31.95
CA ARG A 47 -19.53 -20.51 32.76
C ARG A 47 -20.76 -20.98 31.96
N ALA A 48 -21.07 -20.34 30.83
CA ALA A 48 -22.18 -20.75 29.96
C ALA A 48 -21.96 -22.10 29.24
N GLY A 49 -20.73 -22.62 29.24
CA GLY A 49 -20.37 -23.87 28.55
C GLY A 49 -20.50 -25.17 29.36
N GLY A 50 -20.99 -25.15 30.62
CA GLY A 50 -20.95 -26.33 31.48
C GLY A 50 -22.02 -26.41 32.57
N GLY A 51 -23.11 -27.15 32.31
CA GLY A 51 -24.09 -27.55 33.32
C GLY A 51 -25.44 -27.94 32.74
N GLY A 52 -25.74 -29.24 32.62
CA GLY A 52 -26.91 -29.72 31.86
C GLY A 52 -27.41 -31.15 32.16
N GLY A 53 -27.27 -31.64 33.40
CA GLY A 53 -27.82 -32.93 33.85
C GLY A 53 -27.00 -34.19 33.53
N GLY A 54 -27.18 -35.31 34.23
CA GLY A 54 -28.05 -35.49 35.40
C GLY A 54 -28.25 -36.95 35.88
N GLY A 55 -27.30 -37.49 36.67
CA GLY A 55 -27.41 -38.79 37.35
C GLY A 55 -27.18 -40.04 36.46
N GLY A 56 -26.87 -41.21 37.00
CA GLY A 56 -26.53 -41.54 38.40
C GLY A 56 -26.43 -43.06 38.65
N ARG A 57 -25.60 -43.48 39.62
CA ARG A 57 -25.19 -44.88 39.95
C ARG A 57 -24.26 -45.52 38.90
N GLY A 58 -23.25 -46.32 39.26
CA GLY A 58 -22.69 -46.59 40.60
C GLY A 58 -21.94 -47.94 40.67
N GLY A 59 -20.69 -47.94 41.16
CA GLY A 59 -19.90 -49.15 41.42
C GLY A 59 -18.38 -48.92 41.39
N GLY A 60 -17.68 -49.34 42.44
CA GLY A 60 -16.22 -49.52 42.42
C GLY A 60 -15.83 -50.83 41.71
N GLY A 61 -14.55 -51.14 41.48
CA GLY A 61 -13.34 -50.57 42.09
C GLY A 61 -12.70 -51.59 43.05
N GLY A 62 -11.81 -52.45 42.53
CA GLY A 62 -11.14 -53.52 43.25
C GLY A 62 -9.91 -54.02 42.49
N TRP A 63 -8.87 -54.49 43.21
CA TRP A 63 -7.52 -54.77 42.70
C TRP A 63 -7.18 -56.29 42.71
N ALA A 64 -5.99 -56.65 42.20
CA ALA A 64 -5.43 -58.01 42.00
C ALA A 64 -6.05 -58.78 40.81
N ARG A 65 -5.34 -59.62 40.03
CA ARG A 65 -3.93 -60.09 39.92
C ARG A 65 -3.72 -60.48 38.43
N GLY A 66 -2.51 -60.57 37.84
CA GLY A 66 -1.15 -60.30 38.33
C GLY A 66 -0.08 -61.05 37.49
N GLY A 67 1.17 -60.61 37.53
CA GLY A 67 2.33 -61.25 36.86
C GLY A 67 2.51 -60.85 35.38
N LEU A 68 3.72 -60.88 34.80
CA LEU A 68 5.09 -61.02 35.32
C LEU A 68 6.03 -60.16 34.43
N GLY A 69 7.28 -59.92 34.87
CA GLY A 69 8.26 -59.13 34.11
C GLY A 69 9.60 -59.84 33.90
N LEU A 70 10.60 -59.09 33.40
CA LEU A 70 11.99 -59.46 33.06
C LEU A 70 12.20 -60.08 31.67
N GLY A 71 13.33 -59.76 31.03
CA GLY A 71 13.81 -60.35 29.76
C GLY A 71 14.42 -59.30 28.80
N GLU A 72 15.74 -59.31 28.64
CA GLU A 72 16.51 -58.41 27.76
C GLU A 72 16.74 -58.99 26.34
N ALA A 73 17.60 -58.31 25.55
CA ALA A 73 18.35 -58.80 24.37
C ALA A 73 17.70 -58.79 22.97
N SER A 74 17.79 -57.63 22.31
CA SER A 74 18.57 -57.34 21.08
C SER A 74 18.81 -58.37 19.95
N VAL A 75 19.05 -57.82 18.73
CA VAL A 75 19.78 -58.35 17.54
C VAL A 75 18.93 -58.75 16.32
N GLU A 76 19.10 -57.99 15.22
CA GLU A 76 19.06 -58.30 13.75
C GLU A 76 17.84 -59.08 13.15
N ASP A 77 17.55 -59.12 11.84
CA ASP A 77 18.27 -58.70 10.62
C ASP A 77 17.31 -58.24 9.48
N ARG A 78 17.83 -57.87 8.30
CA ARG A 78 17.10 -57.53 7.04
C ARG A 78 16.74 -58.78 6.21
N PRO A 79 15.67 -58.74 5.38
CA PRO A 79 15.78 -58.35 3.96
C PRO A 79 14.59 -57.44 3.49
N THR A 80 14.64 -56.50 2.53
CA THR A 80 15.15 -56.39 1.14
C THR A 80 14.41 -57.19 0.05
N VAL A 81 13.81 -56.45 -0.93
CA VAL A 81 13.37 -56.90 -2.29
C VAL A 81 12.13 -57.81 -2.30
N SER A 82 11.11 -57.69 -3.18
CA SER A 82 11.00 -57.14 -4.55
C SER A 82 9.63 -56.49 -4.90
N THR A 83 9.59 -55.78 -6.03
CA THR A 83 8.38 -55.52 -6.85
C THR A 83 8.32 -56.52 -8.02
N PRO A 84 7.16 -56.96 -8.54
CA PRO A 84 6.50 -56.20 -9.64
C PRO A 84 4.95 -56.41 -9.80
N GLY A 85 4.35 -55.72 -10.79
CA GLY A 85 3.58 -56.47 -11.81
C GLY A 85 2.05 -56.59 -11.75
N SER A 86 1.31 -55.47 -11.79
CA SER A 86 0.13 -55.21 -12.67
C SER A 86 -1.05 -56.22 -12.86
N LYS A 87 -2.27 -55.64 -13.01
CA LYS A 87 -3.49 -56.18 -13.65
C LYS A 87 -4.29 -57.29 -12.93
N ALA A 88 -5.39 -56.88 -12.26
CA ALA A 88 -6.72 -57.47 -12.42
C ALA A 88 -7.82 -56.54 -11.87
N GLY A 89 -9.02 -56.62 -12.43
CA GLY A 89 -10.27 -56.27 -11.74
C GLY A 89 -11.21 -57.49 -11.85
N PRO A 90 -12.54 -57.33 -11.80
CA PRO A 90 -13.33 -56.26 -11.18
C PRO A 90 -14.36 -56.83 -10.19
N TRP A 91 -14.71 -56.10 -9.12
CA TRP A 91 -15.82 -56.48 -8.24
C TRP A 91 -16.84 -55.34 -8.09
N ARG A 92 -18.05 -55.56 -8.62
CA ARG A 92 -19.21 -54.68 -8.37
C ARG A 92 -19.92 -55.07 -7.07
N ARG A 93 -20.62 -54.09 -6.51
CA ARG A 93 -21.33 -54.15 -5.22
C ARG A 93 -22.49 -55.17 -5.23
N PRO A 94 -22.83 -55.78 -4.09
CA PRO A 94 -24.22 -56.12 -3.76
C PRO A 94 -25.03 -54.85 -3.37
N GLU A 95 -26.36 -54.91 -3.48
CA GLU A 95 -27.24 -53.74 -3.41
C GLU A 95 -27.84 -53.46 -2.02
N ARG A 96 -28.54 -52.32 -1.89
CA ARG A 96 -29.26 -51.91 -0.67
C ARG A 96 -30.70 -52.44 -0.66
N ALA A 97 -31.20 -52.78 0.53
CA ALA A 97 -32.63 -52.91 0.82
C ALA A 97 -33.05 -52.01 2.00
N GLN A 98 -34.33 -51.66 2.08
CA GLN A 98 -34.90 -50.71 3.04
C GLN A 98 -35.84 -51.38 4.05
N TRP A 99 -36.17 -50.67 5.14
CA TRP A 99 -37.45 -50.84 5.84
C TRP A 99 -38.25 -49.51 5.86
N ARG A 100 -39.55 -49.63 6.15
CA ARG A 100 -40.65 -48.68 5.81
C ARG A 100 -40.94 -47.65 6.92
N GLU A 101 -41.61 -46.52 6.66
CA GLU A 101 -43.03 -46.40 6.26
C GLU A 101 -43.42 -45.20 5.36
N LYS A 102 -44.45 -45.43 4.51
CA LYS A 102 -45.57 -44.56 4.06
C LYS A 102 -45.24 -43.09 3.69
N ARG A 103 -45.59 -42.53 2.51
CA ARG A 103 -46.59 -42.82 1.45
C ARG A 103 -46.04 -42.31 0.07
N LEU A 104 -46.61 -42.53 -1.12
CA LEU A 104 -47.47 -43.56 -1.77
C LEU A 104 -47.42 -43.28 -3.31
N GLY A 105 -47.78 -44.24 -4.16
CA GLY A 105 -47.93 -44.03 -5.62
C GLY A 105 -46.59 -44.02 -6.39
N ALA A 106 -46.01 -45.16 -6.79
CA ALA A 106 -46.43 -46.08 -7.87
C ALA A 106 -45.80 -45.74 -9.25
N SER A 107 -44.82 -46.59 -9.63
CA SER A 107 -44.65 -47.25 -10.95
C SER A 107 -44.49 -46.42 -12.24
N ALA A 108 -43.63 -46.79 -13.21
CA ALA A 108 -42.66 -47.90 -13.28
C ALA A 108 -41.56 -47.62 -14.34
N ASN A 109 -40.56 -48.52 -14.41
CA ASN A 109 -39.58 -48.58 -15.51
C ASN A 109 -40.25 -48.97 -16.85
N ILE A 110 -39.53 -48.78 -17.97
CA ILE A 110 -39.20 -49.84 -18.94
C ILE A 110 -38.09 -49.39 -19.90
N ASP A 111 -37.49 -50.36 -20.60
CA ASP A 111 -36.18 -50.33 -21.24
C ASP A 111 -36.07 -49.61 -22.60
N SER A 112 -34.83 -49.55 -23.10
CA SER A 112 -34.44 -49.06 -24.43
C SER A 112 -34.55 -50.11 -25.54
N ASN A 113 -34.54 -49.63 -26.79
CA ASN A 113 -34.20 -50.35 -28.03
C ASN A 113 -35.15 -51.47 -28.52
N SER A 114 -36.12 -51.09 -29.34
CA SER A 114 -36.25 -51.73 -30.67
C SER A 114 -36.89 -50.82 -31.72
N SER A 115 -36.16 -50.59 -32.82
CA SER A 115 -36.67 -50.13 -34.12
C SER A 115 -37.10 -51.38 -34.93
N PRO A 116 -37.53 -51.29 -36.22
CA PRO A 116 -37.88 -50.11 -37.04
C PRO A 116 -39.20 -50.29 -37.86
N SER A 117 -39.50 -49.32 -38.73
CA SER A 117 -40.28 -49.48 -39.99
C SER A 117 -41.78 -49.78 -39.81
N THR A 118 -42.67 -49.71 -40.82
CA THR A 118 -42.60 -49.56 -42.30
C THR A 118 -43.80 -48.69 -42.75
N SER A 119 -43.92 -48.09 -43.95
CA SER A 119 -43.09 -47.98 -45.17
C SER A 119 -43.69 -46.91 -46.12
N SER A 120 -43.00 -46.60 -47.23
CA SER A 120 -43.57 -46.19 -48.55
C SER A 120 -44.35 -44.86 -48.66
N ASN A 121 -44.36 -44.12 -49.78
CA ASN A 121 -43.54 -44.18 -51.02
C ASN A 121 -43.46 -42.79 -51.70
N ILE A 122 -42.83 -42.71 -52.88
CA ILE A 122 -42.41 -41.48 -53.58
C ILE A 122 -43.47 -41.01 -54.61
N VAL A 123 -43.46 -39.70 -54.97
CA VAL A 123 -44.34 -38.95 -55.93
C VAL A 123 -45.82 -38.86 -55.43
N SER A 124 -46.58 -37.75 -55.57
CA SER A 124 -46.57 -36.64 -56.54
C SER A 124 -47.04 -35.29 -55.96
N ARG A 125 -47.08 -34.25 -56.81
CA ARG A 125 -47.83 -32.99 -56.58
C ARG A 125 -49.33 -33.25 -56.48
N ASP A 126 -50.02 -32.49 -55.63
CA ASP A 126 -51.21 -31.65 -55.94
C ASP A 126 -51.59 -30.83 -54.68
N SER A 127 -51.83 -29.51 -54.78
CA SER A 127 -53.10 -28.85 -55.17
C SER A 127 -54.22 -29.08 -54.13
N SER A 128 -54.47 -28.13 -53.22
CA SER A 128 -55.46 -27.03 -53.35
C SER A 128 -56.91 -27.55 -53.39
N SER A 129 -57.73 -27.38 -52.35
CA SER A 129 -58.41 -26.13 -51.89
C SER A 129 -59.91 -26.14 -52.22
N SER A 130 -60.78 -25.77 -51.28
CA SER A 130 -62.17 -25.29 -51.47
C SER A 130 -62.85 -25.17 -50.09
N ASN A 131 -63.88 -24.36 -49.85
CA ASN A 131 -64.45 -23.19 -50.54
C ASN A 131 -65.20 -22.35 -49.47
N GLY A 132 -65.52 -21.08 -49.66
CA GLY A 132 -65.34 -20.18 -50.80
C GLY A 132 -66.37 -19.04 -50.77
N ASN A 133 -66.35 -18.16 -51.79
CA ASN A 133 -67.28 -17.04 -52.04
C ASN A 133 -67.19 -15.83 -51.06
N ASN A 134 -67.38 -14.57 -51.48
CA ASN A 134 -67.72 -14.08 -52.83
C ASN A 134 -67.22 -12.65 -53.13
N ASN A 135 -67.15 -12.34 -54.44
CA ASN A 135 -67.54 -11.12 -55.17
C ASN A 135 -68.04 -9.85 -54.41
N SER A 136 -67.94 -8.62 -54.94
CA SER A 136 -67.27 -8.07 -56.15
C SER A 136 -67.41 -6.53 -56.22
N LYS A 137 -66.77 -5.91 -57.22
CA LYS A 137 -67.10 -4.62 -57.90
C LYS A 137 -68.10 -3.63 -57.25
N ILE A 138 -67.65 -2.36 -57.16
CA ILE A 138 -68.40 -1.08 -57.25
C ILE A 138 -69.21 -0.62 -56.02
N SER A 139 -68.67 0.37 -55.28
CA SER A 139 -69.24 1.74 -55.07
C SER A 139 -68.58 2.49 -53.89
N SER A 140 -68.58 3.83 -53.94
CA SER A 140 -68.39 4.83 -52.84
C SER A 140 -67.44 4.52 -51.67
N SER A 141 -66.33 5.25 -51.43
CA SER A 141 -66.20 6.68 -51.04
C SER A 141 -66.96 7.04 -49.75
N ASN A 142 -66.42 7.64 -48.68
CA ASN A 142 -65.08 8.19 -48.34
C ASN A 142 -64.92 8.07 -46.78
N ASN A 143 -64.00 8.66 -45.99
CA ASN A 143 -63.03 9.79 -46.06
C ASN A 143 -61.98 9.60 -44.89
N ASN A 144 -60.91 10.37 -44.63
CA ASN A 144 -60.28 11.56 -45.24
C ASN A 144 -58.78 11.62 -44.81
N ARG A 145 -57.83 11.75 -45.75
CA ARG A 145 -56.45 12.34 -45.66
C ARG A 145 -55.40 11.83 -44.62
N ASP A 146 -54.08 11.82 -44.88
CA ASP A 146 -53.32 11.92 -46.15
C ASP A 146 -51.85 11.41 -45.98
N SER A 147 -51.23 11.02 -47.10
CA SER A 147 -49.77 10.92 -47.41
C SER A 147 -48.80 10.06 -46.55
N ASN A 148 -48.22 9.07 -47.25
CA ASN A 148 -46.91 8.40 -47.08
C ASN A 148 -45.71 9.39 -46.93
N SER A 149 -44.45 9.00 -46.61
CA SER A 149 -43.75 7.68 -46.72
C SER A 149 -42.56 7.55 -45.72
N ASN A 150 -41.85 6.41 -45.75
CA ASN A 150 -40.88 5.95 -44.75
C ASN A 150 -39.44 5.76 -45.29
N ILE A 151 -38.40 5.97 -44.44
CA ILE A 151 -37.15 5.14 -44.31
C ILE A 151 -36.09 5.21 -45.47
N PRO A 152 -34.73 5.14 -45.25
CA PRO A 152 -33.87 5.46 -44.08
C PRO A 152 -32.42 6.01 -44.38
N ASN A 153 -31.63 6.25 -43.31
CA ASN A 153 -30.18 5.89 -43.12
C ASN A 153 -28.96 6.75 -43.57
N VAL A 154 -27.87 6.58 -42.78
CA VAL A 154 -26.40 6.75 -43.05
C VAL A 154 -25.73 8.15 -43.02
N SER A 155 -25.02 8.39 -41.91
CA SER A 155 -23.62 8.88 -41.73
C SER A 155 -22.98 10.10 -42.45
N ALA A 156 -22.43 10.99 -41.59
CA ALA A 156 -21.06 11.55 -41.60
C ALA A 156 -20.69 12.93 -42.23
N ARG A 157 -20.03 13.73 -41.35
CA ARG A 157 -18.95 14.74 -41.56
C ARG A 157 -19.18 16.08 -42.30
N LEU A 158 -18.92 17.13 -41.51
CA LEU A 158 -18.07 18.34 -41.77
C LEU A 158 -18.63 19.60 -42.48
N ALA A 159 -18.42 20.71 -41.74
CA ALA A 159 -17.88 22.02 -42.16
C ALA A 159 -18.79 23.09 -42.83
N THR A 160 -18.75 24.29 -42.21
CA THR A 160 -18.64 25.65 -42.82
C THR A 160 -19.73 26.17 -43.80
N SER A 161 -20.13 27.45 -43.87
CA SER A 161 -19.86 28.69 -43.09
C SER A 161 -20.51 29.91 -43.81
N HIS A 162 -20.54 31.10 -43.17
CA HIS A 162 -20.58 32.43 -43.84
C HIS A 162 -21.91 32.80 -44.60
N ASP A 163 -22.25 34.06 -44.90
CA ASP A 163 -21.75 35.38 -44.43
C ASP A 163 -22.82 36.50 -44.53
N GLU A 164 -22.42 37.73 -44.16
CA GLU A 164 -22.66 39.04 -44.83
C GLU A 164 -23.04 40.17 -43.84
N SER A 165 -22.61 41.44 -44.01
CA SER A 165 -21.45 42.08 -44.67
C SER A 165 -21.34 43.53 -44.10
N VAL A 166 -20.27 44.35 -44.26
CA VAL A 166 -19.94 45.20 -45.43
C VAL A 166 -18.62 46.00 -45.19
N GLU A 167 -17.71 45.96 -46.18
CA GLU A 167 -16.67 46.94 -46.63
C GLU A 167 -15.71 47.79 -45.74
N ARG A 168 -14.41 47.72 -46.13
CA ARG A 168 -13.39 48.80 -46.33
C ARG A 168 -12.83 49.63 -45.13
N SER A 169 -11.57 50.13 -45.15
CA SER A 169 -10.39 49.86 -46.02
C SER A 169 -9.09 50.50 -45.49
N GLU A 170 -7.94 49.87 -45.82
CA GLU A 170 -6.57 50.43 -45.95
C GLU A 170 -5.70 50.86 -44.73
N LYS A 171 -4.37 50.66 -44.92
CA LYS A 171 -3.18 51.36 -44.38
C LYS A 171 -2.67 51.13 -42.93
N LYS A 172 -1.47 50.52 -42.88
CA LYS A 172 -0.33 50.80 -41.98
C LYS A 172 0.34 52.16 -42.40
N PRO A 173 1.32 52.78 -41.67
CA PRO A 173 2.31 52.13 -40.78
C PRO A 173 2.86 52.94 -39.56
N ASP A 174 3.91 52.36 -38.94
CA ASP A 174 5.10 52.94 -38.24
C ASP A 174 5.06 53.67 -36.88
N ASP A 175 6.24 53.58 -36.24
CA ASP A 175 6.68 53.88 -34.87
C ASP A 175 6.62 55.35 -34.40
N PHE A 176 6.63 55.60 -33.07
CA PHE A 176 7.79 56.14 -32.31
C PHE A 176 7.51 56.44 -30.81
N ILE A 177 8.35 55.83 -29.93
CA ILE A 177 9.05 56.31 -28.71
C ILE A 177 8.48 57.45 -27.80
N THR A 178 8.79 57.34 -26.50
CA THR A 178 8.92 58.35 -25.38
C THR A 178 7.74 58.70 -24.46
N ALA A 179 7.86 58.20 -23.21
CA ALA A 179 7.87 58.92 -21.91
C ALA A 179 6.81 59.96 -21.52
N GLY A 180 6.22 59.80 -20.32
CA GLY A 180 5.50 60.86 -19.60
C GLY A 180 4.91 60.43 -18.25
N THR A 181 5.45 60.94 -17.14
CA THR A 181 4.86 60.90 -15.78
C THR A 181 5.07 62.26 -15.10
N PRO A 182 4.30 62.63 -14.05
CA PRO A 182 2.92 62.26 -13.70
C PRO A 182 2.01 63.53 -13.66
N PRO A 183 0.83 63.47 -13.02
CA PRO A 183 0.55 64.49 -12.00
C PRO A 183 -0.07 63.94 -10.69
N THR A 184 -0.22 64.84 -9.70
CA THR A 184 -0.61 64.56 -8.31
C THR A 184 -1.96 65.20 -7.93
N SER A 185 -2.40 64.96 -6.68
CA SER A 185 -3.53 65.60 -5.96
C SER A 185 -4.95 65.09 -6.31
N SER A 186 -5.98 65.17 -5.44
CA SER A 186 -6.10 65.84 -4.11
C SER A 186 -7.34 65.37 -3.31
N TYR A 187 -7.18 65.15 -1.99
CA TYR A 187 -8.20 65.33 -0.91
C TYR A 187 -9.48 64.43 -0.95
N SER A 188 -10.26 64.20 0.13
CA SER A 188 -10.23 64.63 1.55
C SER A 188 -10.82 63.57 2.52
N SER A 189 -10.50 63.69 3.81
CA SER A 189 -10.99 62.96 5.00
C SER A 189 -12.43 63.40 5.43
N PRO A 190 -13.00 63.12 6.65
CA PRO A 190 -12.47 62.44 7.85
C PRO A 190 -13.43 61.53 8.66
N LEU A 191 -12.88 60.84 9.68
CA LEU A 191 -13.37 60.90 11.08
C LEU A 191 -12.29 60.37 12.05
N SER A 192 -12.30 60.81 13.32
CA SER A 192 -11.23 60.52 14.29
C SER A 192 -11.66 60.67 15.76
N SER A 193 -10.99 59.95 16.66
CA SER A 193 -10.96 60.19 18.12
C SER A 193 -9.62 59.69 18.71
N THR A 194 -9.17 60.24 19.85
CA THR A 194 -7.74 60.29 20.24
C THR A 194 -7.47 60.06 21.74
N LEU A 195 -6.18 60.18 22.12
CA LEU A 195 -5.53 59.94 23.43
C LEU A 195 -5.11 58.45 23.65
N SER A 196 -4.12 58.11 24.48
CA SER A 196 -3.35 58.92 25.45
C SER A 196 -1.85 58.55 25.54
N ARG A 197 -1.15 59.11 26.54
CA ARG A 197 0.19 58.76 27.08
C ARG A 197 0.02 58.17 28.51
N ASP A 198 1.01 57.67 29.27
CA ASP A 198 2.37 58.20 29.52
C ASP A 198 3.38 57.15 30.06
N ALA A 199 4.62 57.59 30.35
CA ALA A 199 5.76 56.72 30.67
C ALA A 199 6.48 57.06 32.00
N SER A 200 7.27 56.11 32.53
CA SER A 200 8.28 56.38 33.58
C SER A 200 9.45 55.38 33.57
N GLN A 201 10.62 55.86 34.02
CA GLN A 201 11.93 55.20 34.14
C GLN A 201 12.57 55.76 35.43
N PRO A 202 13.49 55.05 36.13
CA PRO A 202 14.91 55.39 35.94
C PRO A 202 15.99 54.29 36.16
N HIS A 203 17.14 54.61 35.54
CA HIS A 203 18.54 54.17 35.69
C HIS A 203 19.17 54.44 37.08
N PRO A 204 20.49 54.18 37.39
CA PRO A 204 21.69 54.05 36.51
C PRO A 204 22.67 52.88 36.78
N HIS A 205 23.74 52.61 35.99
CA HIS A 205 24.49 53.39 34.94
C HIS A 205 24.57 52.59 33.59
N GLY A 206 25.37 52.84 32.52
CA GLY A 206 26.46 53.79 32.16
C GLY A 206 27.90 53.25 32.43
N LYS A 207 28.95 53.38 31.61
CA LYS A 207 29.23 53.94 30.25
C LYS A 207 29.38 52.80 29.18
N GLY A 208 29.69 53.01 27.88
CA GLY A 208 29.83 54.23 27.05
C GLY A 208 31.22 54.46 26.39
N GLU A 209 31.23 55.14 25.22
CA GLU A 209 32.37 55.63 24.38
C GLU A 209 33.14 54.57 23.52
N THR A 210 33.40 54.73 22.20
CA THR A 210 33.00 55.75 21.17
C THR A 210 33.19 55.27 19.70
N ALA A 211 32.27 55.66 18.79
CA ALA A 211 32.44 55.97 17.33
C ALA A 211 33.02 54.93 16.30
N ALA A 212 32.84 55.02 14.96
CA ALA A 212 31.74 55.51 14.09
C ALA A 212 31.97 55.19 12.56
N ARG A 213 30.86 55.05 11.78
CA ARG A 213 30.65 55.30 10.31
C ARG A 213 31.23 54.40 9.16
N LEU A 214 30.27 53.79 8.44
CA LEU A 214 29.97 53.86 6.97
C LEU A 214 30.78 53.16 5.83
N TRP A 215 29.97 52.65 4.89
CA TRP A 215 30.15 52.37 3.44
C TRP A 215 30.93 51.12 2.95
N ALA A 216 30.35 50.49 1.90
CA ALA A 216 30.88 49.45 1.00
C ALA A 216 31.19 50.09 -0.39
N PRO A 217 31.28 49.40 -1.57
CA PRO A 217 31.29 47.97 -1.91
C PRO A 217 32.46 47.63 -2.89
N GLN A 218 32.20 46.81 -3.94
CA GLN A 218 33.02 46.63 -5.17
C GLN A 218 34.36 45.85 -5.06
N GLN A 219 34.88 45.18 -6.12
CA GLN A 219 34.24 44.51 -7.28
C GLN A 219 35.26 43.62 -8.02
N ALA A 220 34.86 42.41 -8.46
CA ALA A 220 35.49 41.65 -9.56
C ALA A 220 37.02 41.32 -9.39
N ALA A 221 37.74 40.65 -10.31
CA ALA A 221 37.36 40.02 -11.58
C ALA A 221 38.14 38.70 -11.86
N LYS A 222 37.57 37.95 -12.80
CA LYS A 222 38.05 36.76 -13.53
C LYS A 222 39.56 36.67 -13.82
N GLY A 223 40.10 35.44 -13.75
CA GLY A 223 41.43 35.01 -14.20
C GLY A 223 41.71 33.59 -13.66
N THR A 224 41.65 32.45 -14.36
CA THR A 224 42.03 32.07 -15.74
C THR A 224 43.45 32.49 -16.12
N ALA A 225 44.41 31.58 -16.38
CA ALA A 225 44.35 30.12 -16.40
C ALA A 225 45.78 29.48 -16.30
N THR A 226 45.86 28.15 -16.46
CA THR A 226 46.92 27.33 -17.13
C THR A 226 48.41 27.78 -17.17
N SER A 227 49.42 26.90 -17.10
CA SER A 227 49.49 25.44 -16.85
C SER A 227 50.92 24.88 -16.97
N LEU A 228 51.15 23.68 -16.41
CA LEU A 228 52.08 22.63 -16.87
C LEU A 228 53.62 22.82 -16.81
N GLY A 229 54.29 21.71 -16.44
CA GLY A 229 55.64 21.33 -16.87
C GLY A 229 56.80 21.59 -15.90
N MET A 230 57.86 20.75 -15.86
CA MET A 230 57.99 19.35 -16.31
C MET A 230 59.28 18.71 -15.74
N LEU A 231 59.30 17.37 -15.59
CA LEU A 231 60.45 16.43 -15.68
C LEU A 231 61.70 16.53 -14.75
N GLN A 232 61.95 15.39 -14.06
CA GLN A 232 63.20 14.59 -14.00
C GLN A 232 64.37 14.83 -13.00
N ARG A 233 64.46 13.87 -12.04
CA ARG A 233 65.55 12.86 -11.83
C ARG A 233 66.78 13.11 -10.92
N THR A 234 67.22 11.99 -10.32
CA THR A 234 68.49 11.65 -9.62
C THR A 234 68.81 12.36 -8.29
N GLY A 235 69.43 11.72 -7.27
CA GLY A 235 69.74 10.28 -7.09
C GLY A 235 70.62 9.95 -5.85
N LEU A 236 70.62 8.67 -5.45
CA LEU A 236 71.56 7.89 -4.57
C LEU A 236 71.92 8.32 -3.11
N GLU A 237 71.48 7.47 -2.17
CA GLU A 237 72.16 6.79 -1.03
C GLU A 237 73.36 7.38 -0.23
N THR A 238 73.33 7.20 1.11
CA THR A 238 74.45 6.64 1.93
C THR A 238 73.98 6.13 3.32
N LEU A 239 74.89 5.66 4.21
CA LEU A 239 74.63 4.56 5.18
C LEU A 239 75.19 4.76 6.62
N LYS A 240 74.56 4.08 7.62
CA LYS A 240 75.01 3.70 9.00
C LYS A 240 75.03 4.73 10.16
N LYS A 241 74.43 4.37 11.31
CA LYS A 241 75.17 3.88 12.53
C LYS A 241 74.27 3.46 13.72
N ASP A 242 74.81 2.61 14.61
CA ASP A 242 74.22 2.11 15.86
C ASP A 242 74.55 2.96 17.11
N THR A 243 73.80 2.79 18.21
CA THR A 243 74.34 2.53 19.58
C THR A 243 73.27 2.02 20.56
N ARG A 244 73.65 1.62 21.79
CA ARG A 244 72.90 0.69 22.67
C ARG A 244 72.66 1.17 24.11
N SER A 245 71.59 0.63 24.71
CA SER A 245 71.38 0.41 26.16
C SER A 245 70.22 -0.59 26.40
N GLU A 246 69.64 -0.73 27.60
CA GLU A 246 70.00 -1.65 28.71
C GLU A 246 68.69 -2.09 29.45
N GLY A 247 68.62 -2.98 30.48
CA GLY A 247 69.69 -3.59 31.30
C GLY A 247 69.26 -4.72 32.28
N PHE A 248 68.32 -5.60 31.91
CA PHE A 248 67.99 -6.91 32.56
C PHE A 248 67.24 -6.97 33.92
N VAL A 249 66.36 -8.00 34.05
CA VAL A 249 66.12 -8.94 35.19
C VAL A 249 64.88 -9.85 34.90
N GLY A 250 64.85 -11.09 35.42
CA GLY A 250 63.72 -12.06 35.43
C GLY A 250 63.71 -12.87 36.75
N PRO A 251 63.12 -14.09 36.89
CA PRO A 251 62.48 -14.99 35.90
C PRO A 251 61.16 -15.67 36.43
N ASP A 252 60.97 -16.98 36.16
CA ASP A 252 60.03 -17.99 36.75
C ASP A 252 58.56 -18.14 36.26
N ALA A 253 57.91 -19.23 36.73
CA ALA A 253 56.90 -20.04 36.01
C ALA A 253 55.69 -20.47 36.92
N PRO A 254 54.71 -21.30 36.47
CA PRO A 254 53.34 -21.34 37.04
C PRO A 254 52.95 -22.61 37.85
N PRO A 255 51.71 -22.67 38.38
CA PRO A 255 50.94 -23.90 38.63
C PRO A 255 49.76 -24.07 37.63
N THR A 256 49.74 -25.09 36.77
CA THR A 256 49.01 -26.39 36.89
C THR A 256 47.47 -26.32 36.92
N GLY A 257 46.73 -27.11 36.13
CA GLY A 257 47.15 -28.12 35.15
C GLY A 257 45.98 -28.97 34.58
N ASP A 258 46.34 -29.96 33.74
CA ASP A 258 45.59 -31.15 33.27
C ASP A 258 44.22 -30.99 32.55
N SER A 259 43.90 -31.76 31.50
CA SER A 259 44.74 -32.68 30.69
C SER A 259 44.10 -33.01 29.33
N THR A 260 44.93 -33.37 28.34
CA THR A 260 44.58 -34.25 27.21
C THR A 260 45.45 -35.50 27.29
N PRO A 261 44.93 -36.71 27.06
CA PRO A 261 45.10 -37.37 25.75
C PRO A 261 43.83 -38.18 25.34
N THR A 262 43.71 -38.91 24.23
CA THR A 262 44.67 -39.69 23.42
C THR A 262 44.38 -39.65 21.90
N ALA A 263 45.32 -40.19 21.12
CA ALA A 263 45.25 -40.27 19.66
C ALA A 263 45.88 -41.58 19.12
N SER A 264 45.48 -41.97 17.90
CA SER A 264 46.21 -42.87 16.97
C SER A 264 45.67 -42.60 15.55
N GLN A 265 46.50 -42.22 14.56
CA GLN A 265 47.38 -43.08 13.74
C GLN A 265 46.59 -44.18 12.99
N ARG A 266 46.68 -44.36 11.67
CA ARG A 266 47.86 -44.58 10.77
C ARG A 266 47.46 -44.28 9.29
N GLU A 267 48.29 -44.23 8.23
CA GLU A 267 49.75 -44.11 7.97
C GLU A 267 49.94 -43.70 6.46
N MET A 268 51.15 -43.31 6.02
CA MET A 268 51.49 -43.04 4.60
C MET A 268 52.35 -44.16 3.98
N PRO A 269 52.30 -44.34 2.64
CA PRO A 269 53.52 -44.30 1.81
C PRO A 269 53.33 -43.77 0.36
N THR A 270 54.34 -43.44 -0.47
CA THR A 270 55.64 -42.74 -0.30
C THR A 270 56.28 -42.44 -1.69
N TYR A 271 56.58 -41.17 -2.02
CA TYR A 271 57.68 -40.69 -2.92
C TYR A 271 57.67 -41.10 -4.43
N SER A 272 58.18 -40.35 -5.43
CA SER A 272 58.71 -38.96 -5.61
C SER A 272 58.94 -38.72 -7.15
N GLU A 273 59.60 -37.70 -7.74
CA GLU A 273 60.44 -36.53 -7.35
C GLU A 273 60.53 -35.53 -8.55
N ALA A 274 61.15 -34.35 -8.34
CA ALA A 274 62.03 -33.62 -9.27
C ALA A 274 61.45 -32.80 -10.46
N ARG A 275 61.03 -31.54 -10.20
CA ARG A 275 61.78 -30.28 -10.54
C ARG A 275 60.96 -28.97 -10.32
N SER A 276 61.67 -27.83 -10.19
CA SER A 276 61.19 -26.48 -9.83
C SER A 276 60.47 -25.72 -10.98
N PRO A 277 59.72 -24.60 -10.76
CA PRO A 277 60.09 -23.33 -10.07
C PRO A 277 59.16 -22.93 -8.90
N ILE A 278 59.58 -22.24 -7.83
CA ILE A 278 59.99 -20.81 -7.65
C ILE A 278 58.83 -19.78 -7.84
N GLN A 279 58.45 -19.11 -6.74
CA GLN A 279 57.71 -17.83 -6.68
C GLN A 279 58.65 -16.67 -6.28
N PRO A 280 58.19 -15.40 -6.38
CA PRO A 280 57.87 -14.66 -5.14
C PRO A 280 56.67 -13.69 -5.22
N SER A 281 56.17 -13.24 -4.07
CA SER A 281 55.38 -12.01 -3.87
C SER A 281 56.28 -10.86 -3.37
N PRO A 282 55.91 -9.56 -3.50
CA PRO A 282 55.45 -8.80 -2.31
C PRO A 282 54.60 -7.50 -2.53
N SER A 283 54.07 -6.96 -1.41
CA SER A 283 53.91 -5.54 -0.99
C SER A 283 53.27 -4.43 -1.88
N THR A 284 52.12 -3.91 -1.41
CA THR A 284 51.79 -2.50 -1.01
C THR A 284 52.41 -1.27 -1.72
N GLU A 285 51.58 -0.34 -2.27
CA GLU A 285 51.47 1.10 -1.87
C GLU A 285 50.47 1.97 -2.69
N PHE A 286 50.16 3.17 -2.15
CA PHE A 286 49.40 4.36 -2.60
C PHE A 286 48.95 4.61 -4.08
N GLY A 287 47.69 5.04 -4.24
CA GLY A 287 47.35 6.49 -4.25
C GLY A 287 47.13 7.31 -5.56
N ARG A 288 45.86 7.72 -5.76
CA ARG A 288 45.35 8.98 -6.37
C ARG A 288 45.38 9.25 -7.91
N LEU A 289 44.32 9.99 -8.29
CA LEU A 289 44.16 11.00 -9.36
C LEU A 289 43.83 10.58 -10.82
N SER A 290 42.55 10.77 -11.16
CA SER A 290 42.07 11.09 -12.51
C SER A 290 42.14 12.60 -12.76
N GLN A 291 42.46 13.03 -13.99
CA GLN A 291 42.07 14.35 -14.53
C GLN A 291 42.01 14.40 -16.08
N ARG A 292 40.87 14.87 -16.60
CA ARG A 292 40.66 15.70 -17.82
C ARG A 292 41.28 15.31 -19.18
N MET A 293 40.40 14.99 -20.14
CA MET A 293 40.07 15.79 -21.35
C MET A 293 38.80 15.16 -21.98
N SER A 294 37.82 15.83 -22.59
CA SER A 294 37.68 17.13 -23.28
C SER A 294 38.14 17.15 -24.75
N SER A 295 37.18 16.86 -25.64
CA SER A 295 37.00 17.37 -27.03
C SER A 295 38.16 17.38 -28.03
N VAL A 296 37.96 16.72 -29.18
CA VAL A 296 38.37 17.19 -30.53
C VAL A 296 37.57 16.44 -31.61
N GLU A 297 37.39 17.05 -32.78
CA GLU A 297 36.65 16.51 -33.93
C GLU A 297 37.56 15.88 -35.01
N MET A 298 36.92 15.33 -36.05
CA MET A 298 37.41 15.22 -37.44
C MET A 298 38.54 14.22 -37.84
N SER A 299 38.08 13.20 -38.56
CA SER A 299 38.43 12.93 -39.98
C SER A 299 39.67 12.08 -40.34
N THR A 300 39.66 11.61 -41.60
CA THR A 300 40.75 11.01 -42.42
C THR A 300 41.39 9.70 -41.87
N THR A 301 41.08 8.50 -42.36
CA THR A 301 41.26 7.83 -43.71
C THR A 301 42.55 7.01 -43.80
N GLU A 302 42.51 5.95 -44.64
CA GLU A 302 43.66 5.13 -45.12
C GLU A 302 44.41 4.26 -44.07
N GLU A 303 45.01 3.11 -44.43
CA GLU A 303 44.64 2.12 -45.46
C GLU A 303 45.20 0.71 -45.15
N TYR A 304 44.93 -0.24 -46.05
CA TYR A 304 45.46 -1.61 -46.19
C TYR A 304 46.80 -2.02 -45.53
N THR A 305 46.85 -3.24 -45.00
CA THR A 305 47.75 -4.31 -45.52
C THR A 305 47.29 -5.72 -45.12
N ARG A 306 47.86 -6.78 -45.74
CA ARG A 306 47.21 -8.10 -45.90
C ARG A 306 48.21 -9.29 -45.95
N THR A 307 48.09 -10.24 -45.01
CA THR A 307 48.68 -11.60 -45.02
C THR A 307 47.89 -12.50 -44.05
N GLY A 308 47.64 -13.80 -44.25
CA GLY A 308 47.89 -14.70 -45.39
C GLY A 308 47.69 -16.18 -44.97
N GLY A 309 47.33 -17.08 -45.90
CA GLY A 309 47.09 -18.53 -45.66
C GLY A 309 45.61 -18.90 -45.37
N GLN A 310 44.88 -19.80 -46.05
CA GLN A 310 45.03 -20.72 -47.21
C GLN A 310 44.93 -22.23 -46.88
N SER A 311 43.74 -22.81 -47.13
CA SER A 311 43.43 -24.21 -47.50
C SER A 311 41.91 -24.30 -47.75
N ASP A 312 41.38 -24.52 -48.96
CA ASP A 312 41.30 -25.79 -49.74
C ASP A 312 40.25 -26.77 -49.15
N GLU A 313 39.27 -27.35 -49.88
CA GLU A 313 38.82 -27.13 -51.28
C GLU A 313 37.29 -27.50 -51.43
N PRO A 314 36.67 -28.00 -52.54
CA PRO A 314 35.54 -27.28 -53.15
C PRO A 314 34.19 -28.04 -53.25
N SER A 315 33.16 -27.32 -53.71
CA SER A 315 32.25 -27.85 -54.76
C SER A 315 31.74 -26.71 -55.65
N THR A 316 31.76 -26.94 -56.98
CA THR A 316 31.46 -25.94 -58.01
C THR A 316 30.19 -26.28 -58.79
N ILE A 317 29.54 -25.25 -59.35
CA ILE A 317 28.94 -25.26 -60.70
C ILE A 317 28.80 -23.80 -61.17
N SER A 318 28.64 -23.58 -62.48
CA SER A 318 29.32 -22.50 -63.21
C SER A 318 28.44 -21.66 -64.14
N VAL A 319 28.77 -20.36 -64.32
CA VAL A 319 28.94 -19.61 -65.60
C VAL A 319 27.69 -19.49 -66.53
N SER A 320 27.33 -18.38 -67.18
CA SER A 320 28.09 -17.33 -67.92
C SER A 320 27.32 -15.98 -67.88
N ASP A 321 27.92 -14.77 -67.98
CA ASP A 321 28.50 -14.06 -69.15
C ASP A 321 27.47 -13.78 -70.28
N VAL A 322 27.36 -12.61 -70.95
CA VAL A 322 28.13 -11.32 -71.09
C VAL A 322 27.08 -10.16 -71.18
N GLY A 323 27.30 -8.86 -70.89
CA GLY A 323 28.47 -8.08 -70.44
C GLY A 323 28.69 -6.78 -71.26
N THR A 324 29.32 -5.74 -70.68
CA THR A 324 29.83 -4.47 -71.30
C THR A 324 28.82 -3.48 -71.95
N SER A 325 28.96 -2.14 -71.87
CA SER A 325 29.94 -1.28 -71.17
C SER A 325 29.53 0.22 -71.06
N HIS A 326 30.05 0.88 -70.02
CA HIS A 326 30.50 2.29 -69.94
C HIS A 326 29.54 3.48 -69.65
N SER A 327 30.04 4.31 -68.72
CA SER A 327 29.99 5.80 -68.65
C SER A 327 28.86 6.55 -67.90
N THR A 328 29.25 6.97 -66.68
CA THR A 328 29.17 8.38 -66.21
C THR A 328 27.86 8.93 -65.62
N ALA A 329 27.75 8.76 -64.30
CA ALA A 329 27.40 9.79 -63.30
C ALA A 329 25.94 10.27 -63.12
N ILE A 330 25.79 11.15 -62.11
CA ILE A 330 24.63 11.93 -61.66
C ILE A 330 23.60 11.17 -60.78
N VAL A 331 23.58 11.54 -59.49
CA VAL A 331 22.49 11.30 -58.55
C VAL A 331 21.48 12.44 -58.69
N LEU A 332 20.23 12.13 -59.00
CA LEU A 332 19.04 13.00 -59.01
C LEU A 332 17.77 12.11 -58.97
N PRO A 333 16.55 12.65 -58.77
CA PRO A 333 16.17 14.03 -58.39
C PRO A 333 15.31 14.03 -57.09
N ASP A 334 14.60 15.11 -56.70
CA ASP A 334 14.88 16.56 -56.55
C ASP A 334 13.56 17.20 -56.03
N GLN A 335 13.46 18.53 -55.90
CA GLN A 335 12.36 19.22 -55.25
C GLN A 335 11.13 19.56 -56.15
N SER A 336 10.09 20.06 -55.47
CA SER A 336 8.88 20.82 -55.87
C SER A 336 8.98 21.67 -57.17
N PRO A 337 7.87 22.15 -57.82
CA PRO A 337 6.58 22.53 -57.21
C PRO A 337 5.28 22.21 -58.06
N PRO A 338 4.33 23.11 -58.48
CA PRO A 338 2.92 22.76 -58.82
C PRO A 338 2.64 22.83 -60.37
N PRO A 339 1.42 22.87 -60.99
CA PRO A 339 0.05 23.19 -60.50
C PRO A 339 -1.13 22.31 -61.02
N SER A 340 -2.09 22.85 -61.81
CA SER A 340 -3.53 22.48 -61.73
C SER A 340 -4.36 22.59 -63.05
N VAL A 341 -5.69 22.33 -62.94
CA VAL A 341 -6.83 22.69 -63.85
C VAL A 341 -7.31 21.64 -64.90
N LEU A 342 -8.61 21.72 -65.26
CA LEU A 342 -9.38 21.14 -66.40
C LEU A 342 -10.15 19.80 -66.19
N GLU A 343 -11.39 19.58 -66.68
CA GLU A 343 -12.51 20.50 -67.04
C GLU A 343 -13.88 19.76 -67.26
N ALA A 344 -15.01 20.47 -67.10
CA ALA A 344 -16.38 20.24 -67.69
C ALA A 344 -17.12 18.87 -67.46
N SER A 345 -18.44 18.69 -67.71
CA SER A 345 -19.48 19.52 -68.37
C SER A 345 -20.94 19.24 -67.86
N THR A 346 -21.62 20.27 -67.31
CA THR A 346 -22.91 20.93 -67.74
C THR A 346 -24.02 20.17 -68.57
N PRO A 347 -25.28 20.68 -68.72
CA PRO A 347 -26.12 21.68 -67.96
C PRO A 347 -27.69 21.41 -67.92
N ARG A 348 -28.49 22.42 -67.46
CA ARG A 348 -29.95 22.74 -67.75
C ARG A 348 -31.05 22.13 -66.82
N THR A 349 -32.20 22.77 -66.48
CA THR A 349 -32.78 24.13 -66.78
C THR A 349 -33.96 24.58 -65.85
N THR A 350 -33.83 25.78 -65.22
CA THR A 350 -34.79 26.95 -65.11
C THR A 350 -36.22 26.90 -64.44
N PRO A 351 -36.80 28.07 -64.00
CA PRO A 351 -37.93 28.23 -63.02
C PRO A 351 -39.27 28.74 -63.69
N PRO A 352 -40.31 29.45 -63.11
CA PRO A 352 -40.56 30.21 -61.85
C PRO A 352 -41.83 29.74 -61.03
N THR A 353 -42.69 30.46 -60.25
CA THR A 353 -43.13 31.90 -60.09
C THR A 353 -43.90 32.17 -58.75
N GLU A 354 -44.33 33.43 -58.50
CA GLU A 354 -45.11 33.98 -57.34
C GLU A 354 -46.67 34.00 -57.59
N PRO A 355 -47.60 34.80 -56.93
CA PRO A 355 -47.54 35.70 -55.72
C PRO A 355 -48.78 35.77 -54.74
N SER A 356 -48.65 36.59 -53.66
CA SER A 356 -49.71 37.34 -52.91
C SER A 356 -50.67 36.58 -51.93
N HIS A 357 -51.36 37.16 -50.91
CA HIS A 357 -51.68 38.55 -50.47
C HIS A 357 -51.72 38.74 -48.90
N THR A 358 -52.01 39.96 -48.41
CA THR A 358 -51.99 40.49 -46.99
C THR A 358 -53.43 40.70 -46.40
N PRO A 359 -53.77 41.43 -45.29
CA PRO A 359 -53.02 42.24 -44.28
C PRO A 359 -53.51 42.24 -42.76
N SER A 360 -52.90 43.11 -41.91
CA SER A 360 -53.35 43.70 -40.58
C SER A 360 -52.90 43.01 -39.26
N SER A 361 -52.57 43.68 -38.11
CA SER A 361 -52.20 45.10 -37.78
C SER A 361 -51.82 45.31 -36.26
N ILE A 362 -50.82 46.18 -35.92
CA ILE A 362 -50.66 46.98 -34.62
C ILE A 362 -50.27 46.18 -33.32
N PHE A 363 -49.54 46.59 -32.24
CA PHE A 363 -48.61 47.69 -31.75
C PHE A 363 -48.02 47.31 -30.33
N ASN A 364 -47.20 48.05 -29.52
CA ASN A 364 -46.06 49.01 -29.68
C ASN A 364 -45.62 49.67 -28.30
N ARG A 365 -44.36 49.48 -27.79
CA ARG A 365 -43.67 50.12 -26.59
C ARG A 365 -44.21 49.79 -25.17
N GLY A 366 -43.49 50.00 -24.03
CA GLY A 366 -42.05 50.28 -23.76
C GLY A 366 -41.69 50.85 -22.35
N ALA A 367 -40.46 50.55 -21.85
CA ALA A 367 -39.59 51.30 -20.88
C ALA A 367 -39.86 51.48 -19.33
N THR A 368 -38.84 51.12 -18.52
CA THR A 368 -38.20 51.79 -17.32
C THR A 368 -38.82 51.95 -15.90
N THR A 369 -37.91 51.83 -14.89
CA THR A 369 -37.79 52.50 -13.55
C THR A 369 -38.69 52.18 -12.32
N SER A 370 -38.11 51.42 -11.36
CA SER A 370 -37.89 51.69 -9.90
C SER A 370 -38.84 52.54 -9.03
N VAL A 371 -39.11 52.10 -7.76
CA VAL A 371 -38.87 52.82 -6.45
C VAL A 371 -39.70 52.29 -5.23
N SER A 372 -38.98 51.96 -4.13
CA SER A 372 -39.27 51.99 -2.66
C SER A 372 -40.56 51.49 -1.92
N LEU A 373 -40.29 50.73 -0.84
CA LEU A 373 -40.72 50.91 0.58
C LEU A 373 -42.14 50.54 1.15
N SER A 374 -42.07 49.67 2.18
CA SER A 374 -42.60 49.81 3.57
C SER A 374 -43.98 49.26 4.02
N SER A 375 -43.93 48.47 5.11
CA SER A 375 -44.93 48.35 6.22
C SER A 375 -46.32 47.72 5.92
N THR A 376 -47.07 47.09 6.85
CA THR A 376 -46.85 46.74 8.27
C THR A 376 -47.62 45.45 8.68
N SER A 377 -47.33 44.97 9.91
CA SER A 377 -47.95 43.89 10.70
C SER A 377 -49.49 43.72 10.73
N GLY A 378 -49.95 42.50 11.00
CA GLY A 378 -51.28 42.19 11.57
C GLY A 378 -51.30 40.84 12.32
N THR A 379 -52.00 40.72 13.45
CA THR A 379 -51.91 39.56 14.37
C THR A 379 -53.23 39.16 15.06
N ALA A 380 -53.42 37.84 15.21
CA ALA A 380 -54.18 37.13 16.26
C ALA A 380 -55.73 37.19 16.31
N SER A 381 -56.34 36.02 16.59
CA SER A 381 -57.65 35.81 17.25
C SER A 381 -57.72 34.36 17.77
N CYS A 382 -58.64 34.04 18.70
CA CYS A 382 -58.66 32.79 19.48
C CYS A 382 -60.08 32.24 19.77
N CYS A 383 -60.17 31.02 20.34
CA CYS A 383 -61.34 30.38 20.99
C CYS A 383 -62.48 29.86 20.05
N SER A 384 -63.25 28.80 20.38
CA SER A 384 -63.26 27.83 21.51
C SER A 384 -64.25 26.63 21.28
N CYS A 385 -64.26 25.65 22.22
CA CYS A 385 -65.35 24.70 22.57
C CYS A 385 -65.37 23.24 22.03
N THR A 386 -65.93 22.35 22.87
CA THR A 386 -66.25 20.90 22.74
C THR A 386 -67.81 20.73 22.92
N PRO A 387 -68.51 19.55 23.04
CA PRO A 387 -68.06 18.16 23.31
C PRO A 387 -68.86 16.91 22.75
N THR A 388 -68.37 15.70 23.09
CA THR A 388 -69.08 14.39 23.37
C THR A 388 -69.66 13.42 22.29
N CYS A 389 -69.71 12.13 22.72
CA CYS A 389 -70.34 10.90 22.19
C CYS A 389 -69.55 10.02 21.17
N GLY A 390 -69.43 8.69 21.33
CA GLY A 390 -69.72 7.82 22.49
C GLY A 390 -69.69 6.28 22.21
N THR A 391 -69.61 5.44 23.27
CA THR A 391 -69.97 3.98 23.37
C THR A 391 -69.20 2.93 22.51
N SER A 392 -69.09 1.61 22.82
CA SER A 392 -69.24 0.75 24.04
C SER A 392 -68.96 -0.73 23.68
N SER A 393 -68.64 -1.72 24.55
CA SER A 393 -67.80 -1.84 25.77
C SER A 393 -67.88 -3.26 26.38
N SER A 394 -66.83 -3.72 27.11
CA SER A 394 -66.86 -4.74 28.21
C SER A 394 -66.98 -6.26 27.86
N LEU A 395 -66.64 -7.23 28.74
CA LEU A 395 -66.18 -7.24 30.16
C LEU A 395 -64.77 -7.92 30.27
N GLN A 396 -64.01 -8.09 31.38
CA GLN A 396 -64.20 -8.05 32.85
C GLN A 396 -64.96 -9.25 33.49
N PRO A 397 -64.84 -9.54 34.82
CA PRO A 397 -63.92 -9.02 35.87
C PRO A 397 -62.51 -9.68 35.75
N SER A 398 -61.66 -10.03 36.73
CA SER A 398 -61.58 -10.10 38.22
C SER A 398 -60.07 -10.27 38.61
N LEU A 399 -59.55 -10.42 39.84
CA LEU A 399 -59.71 -9.91 41.25
C LEU A 399 -58.40 -10.39 42.00
N THR A 400 -57.96 -10.00 43.21
CA THR A 400 -58.48 -9.20 44.34
C THR A 400 -57.28 -8.60 45.16
N THR A 401 -57.28 -7.29 45.42
CA THR A 401 -57.11 -6.56 46.72
C THR A 401 -56.18 -7.06 47.86
N PRO A 402 -55.69 -6.16 48.77
CA PRO A 402 -55.23 -4.75 48.60
C PRO A 402 -54.01 -4.34 49.49
N VAL A 403 -53.57 -3.05 49.47
CA VAL A 403 -52.80 -2.34 50.54
C VAL A 403 -51.30 -2.73 50.75
N SER A 404 -50.33 -1.87 51.12
CA SER A 404 -50.14 -0.39 51.06
C SER A 404 -48.63 0.01 51.17
N SER A 405 -48.29 1.23 51.62
CA SER A 405 -46.94 1.86 51.81
C SER A 405 -47.12 3.19 52.63
N PRO A 406 -46.11 4.04 52.99
CA PRO A 406 -44.66 4.09 52.65
C PRO A 406 -43.71 4.46 53.85
N ALA A 407 -42.50 5.02 53.54
CA ALA A 407 -41.60 5.86 54.37
C ALA A 407 -40.68 5.17 55.45
N PRO A 408 -39.61 5.84 55.98
CA PRO A 408 -38.37 5.16 56.42
C PRO A 408 -37.94 5.30 57.92
N ASN A 409 -36.79 4.66 58.25
CA ASN A 409 -35.78 4.91 59.34
C ASN A 409 -35.51 3.82 60.41
N SER A 410 -34.24 3.82 60.87
CA SER A 410 -33.68 3.42 62.19
C SER A 410 -33.14 1.98 62.48
N LEU A 411 -32.15 1.96 63.39
CA LEU A 411 -31.42 0.85 64.06
C LEU A 411 -32.04 0.64 65.49
N PRO A 412 -31.57 -0.22 66.45
CA PRO A 412 -30.30 -0.98 66.54
C PRO A 412 -30.27 -2.39 67.23
N ALA A 413 -29.09 -3.03 67.15
CA ALA A 413 -28.31 -3.84 68.13
C ALA A 413 -28.93 -4.78 69.22
N SER A 414 -28.31 -5.99 69.36
CA SER A 414 -28.01 -6.71 70.62
C SER A 414 -27.02 -7.90 70.37
N SER A 415 -26.50 -8.65 71.36
CA SER A 415 -25.34 -8.27 72.24
C SER A 415 -24.75 -9.47 73.05
N LEU A 416 -23.42 -9.47 73.33
CA LEU A 416 -22.69 -10.14 74.47
C LEU A 416 -22.58 -11.72 74.48
N SER A 417 -21.63 -12.43 75.15
CA SER A 417 -20.31 -12.12 75.80
C SER A 417 -19.53 -13.36 76.36
N SER A 418 -18.16 -13.31 76.41
CA SER A 418 -17.15 -13.84 77.42
C SER A 418 -17.28 -15.20 78.16
N SER A 419 -16.26 -15.95 78.68
CA SER A 419 -14.76 -15.97 78.73
C SER A 419 -14.29 -17.45 79.04
N SER A 420 -13.18 -17.94 79.66
CA SER A 420 -11.92 -17.54 80.39
C SER A 420 -10.93 -18.77 80.34
N SER A 421 -9.59 -18.78 80.58
CA SER A 421 -8.64 -18.38 81.67
C SER A 421 -8.58 -19.30 82.91
N PRO A 422 -7.43 -19.59 83.60
CA PRO A 422 -5.97 -19.41 83.32
C PRO A 422 -5.01 -20.58 83.77
N SER A 423 -3.66 -20.44 83.65
CA SER A 423 -2.61 -20.75 84.69
C SER A 423 -1.28 -21.46 84.26
N ALA A 424 -0.15 -20.97 84.83
CA ALA A 424 1.18 -21.61 85.10
C ALA A 424 2.14 -22.05 83.95
N ALA A 425 3.43 -22.21 84.30
CA ALA A 425 4.59 -22.30 83.38
C ALA A 425 5.73 -23.22 83.93
N ALA A 426 6.86 -23.47 83.25
CA ALA A 426 7.25 -23.18 81.85
C ALA A 426 7.52 -24.48 81.06
N VAL A 427 8.70 -24.95 80.60
CA VAL A 427 10.15 -24.59 80.54
C VAL A 427 10.72 -25.43 79.37
N ALA A 428 11.74 -25.12 78.54
CA ALA A 428 12.37 -23.96 77.88
C ALA A 428 13.25 -24.56 76.73
N ALA A 429 13.89 -23.90 75.77
CA ALA A 429 14.17 -22.48 75.43
C ALA A 429 14.14 -22.29 73.87
N PRO A 430 14.22 -21.06 73.31
CA PRO A 430 13.54 -20.79 72.02
C PRO A 430 14.43 -20.10 70.93
N LEU A 431 13.97 -19.63 69.74
CA LEU A 431 12.61 -19.44 69.18
C LEU A 431 12.66 -19.46 67.62
N GLN A 432 11.52 -19.72 66.96
CA GLN A 432 11.33 -19.58 65.50
C GLN A 432 10.51 -18.34 65.09
N THR A 433 10.40 -18.09 63.78
CA THR A 433 9.73 -16.96 63.12
C THR A 433 8.25 -16.74 63.47
N VAL A 434 7.82 -15.48 63.65
CA VAL A 434 6.78 -14.74 62.86
C VAL A 434 6.43 -13.39 63.54
N SER A 435 6.25 -12.33 62.74
CA SER A 435 6.04 -10.91 63.17
C SER A 435 4.61 -10.60 63.67
N PRO A 436 4.36 -9.52 64.45
CA PRO A 436 4.13 -8.20 63.81
C PRO A 436 4.38 -6.89 64.64
N ARG A 437 4.37 -5.75 63.92
CA ARG A 437 4.27 -4.31 64.35
C ARG A 437 5.50 -3.64 65.01
N ARG A 438 5.52 -2.29 64.91
CA ARG A 438 6.59 -1.33 65.29
C ARG A 438 6.40 -0.78 66.72
N PRO A 439 7.40 -0.10 67.32
CA PRO A 439 7.42 1.37 67.23
C PRO A 439 8.82 2.05 67.19
N CYS A 440 8.85 3.30 66.70
CA CYS A 440 9.90 4.33 66.89
C CYS A 440 11.34 4.04 66.41
N ALA A 441 12.24 5.03 66.22
CA ALA A 441 12.09 6.49 66.22
C ALA A 441 12.76 7.11 64.97
N VAL A 442 12.39 8.34 64.61
CA VAL A 442 13.07 9.13 63.56
C VAL A 442 13.79 10.30 64.23
N THR A 443 15.10 10.41 64.05
CA THR A 443 15.84 11.65 64.32
C THR A 443 15.70 12.60 63.14
N SER A 444 15.40 13.88 63.42
CA SER A 444 15.05 14.88 62.43
C SER A 444 16.26 15.68 61.95
N GLY A 445 16.52 15.66 60.64
CA GLY A 445 17.34 16.66 59.94
C GLY A 445 16.50 17.35 58.86
N PRO A 446 16.45 18.69 58.78
CA PRO A 446 15.69 19.40 57.75
C PRO A 446 16.49 19.49 56.44
N GLY A 447 15.85 19.33 55.28
CA GLY A 447 16.42 19.80 54.01
C GLY A 447 16.44 18.85 52.80
N SER A 448 15.82 17.66 52.83
CA SER A 448 15.68 16.85 51.62
C SER A 448 14.31 16.16 51.49
N SER A 449 13.66 16.32 50.34
CA SER A 449 12.51 15.51 49.94
C SER A 449 13.00 14.18 49.37
N PRO A 450 12.33 13.04 49.65
CA PRO A 450 12.75 11.75 49.13
C PRO A 450 12.49 11.66 47.61
N ALA A 451 13.55 11.48 46.83
CA ALA A 451 13.44 11.11 45.42
C ALA A 451 12.94 9.65 45.29
N CYS A 452 12.26 9.33 44.18
CA CYS A 452 11.77 7.98 43.94
C CYS A 452 12.90 7.09 43.39
N ALA A 453 13.50 6.25 44.23
CA ALA A 453 14.63 5.37 43.89
C ALA A 453 14.33 4.26 42.85
N GLN A 454 13.20 4.32 42.16
CA GLN A 454 12.79 3.42 41.06
C GLN A 454 12.30 4.20 39.82
N CYS A 455 12.38 5.54 39.83
CA CYS A 455 11.99 6.40 38.71
C CYS A 455 13.26 6.88 37.97
N PRO A 456 13.31 6.84 36.62
CA PRO A 456 14.44 7.37 35.85
C PRO A 456 14.52 8.91 35.82
N HIS A 457 13.57 9.61 36.46
CA HIS A 457 13.55 11.07 36.54
C HIS A 457 13.77 11.52 37.99
N SER A 458 14.96 12.05 38.29
CA SER A 458 15.37 12.51 39.63
C SER A 458 14.62 13.74 40.13
N ASP A 459 14.11 14.56 39.21
CA ASP A 459 13.84 15.99 39.49
C ASP A 459 12.38 16.28 39.88
N PHE A 460 11.50 15.27 39.82
CA PHE A 460 10.08 15.43 40.15
C PHE A 460 9.83 15.42 41.67
N ARG A 461 9.32 16.53 42.19
CA ARG A 461 8.90 16.67 43.60
C ARG A 461 7.63 15.86 43.88
N LEU A 462 7.72 14.84 44.74
CA LEU A 462 6.57 14.09 45.24
C LEU A 462 5.63 14.99 46.08
N GLN A 463 4.40 15.18 45.62
CA GLN A 463 3.30 15.60 46.50
C GLN A 463 2.75 14.38 47.27
N ASN A 464 2.41 14.57 48.55
CA ASN A 464 1.71 13.57 49.39
C ASN A 464 2.32 12.16 49.48
N LYS A 465 3.63 11.99 49.25
CA LYS A 465 4.38 10.70 49.32
C LYS A 465 3.91 9.60 48.36
N GLN A 466 2.98 9.86 47.45
CA GLN A 466 2.63 8.95 46.37
C GLN A 466 3.28 9.41 45.07
N CYS A 467 3.86 8.46 44.34
CA CYS A 467 4.29 8.68 42.97
C CYS A 467 3.03 8.69 42.08
N PRO A 468 2.71 9.77 41.34
CA PRO A 468 1.48 9.84 40.53
C PRO A 468 1.47 8.73 39.45
N PHE A 469 2.64 8.33 38.96
CA PHE A 469 2.83 7.22 38.03
C PHE A 469 2.47 5.83 38.61
N HIS A 470 2.37 5.67 39.94
CA HIS A 470 2.04 4.40 40.61
C HIS A 470 0.65 4.40 41.28
N ALA A 471 -0.01 5.55 41.43
CA ALA A 471 -1.34 5.64 42.03
C ALA A 471 -2.49 5.29 41.06
N ARG A 472 -2.21 5.23 39.74
CA ARG A 472 -3.17 4.87 38.70
C ARG A 472 -3.25 3.35 38.48
N LEU A 473 -4.05 2.66 39.29
CA LEU A 473 -4.63 1.36 38.93
C LEU A 473 -5.67 1.54 37.81
N THR A 474 -5.18 1.88 36.62
CA THR A 474 -5.97 1.86 35.39
C THR A 474 -6.27 0.42 35.00
N THR A 475 -7.52 0.17 34.60
CA THR A 475 -7.87 -1.02 33.81
C THR A 475 -7.25 -0.86 32.42
N ARG A 476 -5.95 -1.12 32.31
CA ARG A 476 -5.19 -0.94 31.07
C ARG A 476 -5.81 -1.72 29.92
N ALA A 477 -5.76 -1.13 28.73
CA ALA A 477 -6.12 -1.80 27.50
C ALA A 477 -5.18 -2.99 27.21
N ASP A 478 -5.66 -4.22 27.45
CA ASP A 478 -4.99 -5.47 27.09
C ASP A 478 -5.00 -5.77 25.58
N ALA A 479 -5.67 -4.95 24.76
CA ALA A 479 -5.78 -5.12 23.30
C ALA A 479 -4.42 -5.25 22.59
N LEU A 480 -3.44 -4.41 22.93
CA LEU A 480 -2.06 -4.49 22.42
C LEU A 480 -1.42 -5.86 22.73
N GLU A 481 -1.55 -6.33 23.96
CA GLU A 481 -0.92 -7.57 24.42
C GLU A 481 -1.60 -8.80 23.80
N GLN A 482 -2.94 -8.79 23.69
CA GLN A 482 -3.72 -9.82 23.01
C GLN A 482 -3.35 -9.92 21.52
N ASN A 483 -3.30 -8.78 20.80
CA ASN A 483 -2.93 -8.77 19.38
C ASN A 483 -1.49 -9.22 19.15
N GLN A 484 -0.55 -8.88 20.05
CA GLN A 484 0.84 -9.36 19.96
C GLN A 484 1.00 -10.85 20.33
N GLU A 485 0.18 -11.42 21.22
CA GLU A 485 0.18 -12.86 21.47
C GLU A 485 -0.40 -13.64 20.27
N LEU A 486 -1.48 -13.12 19.67
CA LEU A 486 -2.04 -13.66 18.42
C LEU A 486 -1.07 -13.51 17.24
N GLU A 487 -0.32 -12.41 17.16
CA GLU A 487 0.76 -12.25 16.17
C GLU A 487 1.83 -13.32 16.34
N PHE A 488 2.41 -13.47 17.54
CA PHE A 488 3.51 -14.41 17.77
C PHE A 488 3.10 -15.86 17.60
N SER A 489 1.91 -16.25 18.09
CA SER A 489 1.39 -17.61 17.92
C SER A 489 1.09 -17.94 16.45
N ARG A 490 0.47 -17.03 15.68
CA ARG A 490 0.17 -17.25 14.25
C ARG A 490 1.40 -17.23 13.35
N ASN A 491 2.43 -16.45 13.69
CA ASN A 491 3.57 -16.18 12.80
C ASN A 491 4.90 -16.81 13.25
N LYS A 492 4.93 -17.61 14.33
CA LYS A 492 6.15 -18.21 14.90
C LYS A 492 7.13 -18.78 13.85
N GLU A 493 6.63 -19.57 12.90
CA GLU A 493 7.45 -20.19 11.85
C GLU A 493 8.08 -19.14 10.92
N ARG A 494 7.32 -18.11 10.52
CA ARG A 494 7.82 -16.99 9.70
C ARG A 494 8.87 -16.18 10.44
N PHE A 495 8.68 -15.98 11.75
CA PHE A 495 9.63 -15.27 12.60
C PHE A 495 10.93 -16.06 12.79
N LEU A 496 10.85 -17.40 12.92
CA LEU A 496 12.01 -18.28 12.91
C LEU A 496 12.76 -18.23 11.58
N PHE A 497 12.07 -18.23 10.43
CA PHE A 497 12.69 -18.07 9.12
C PHE A 497 13.40 -16.71 8.97
N CYS A 498 12.78 -15.60 9.40
CA CYS A 498 13.42 -14.28 9.35
C CYS A 498 14.61 -14.19 10.34
N LYS A 499 14.54 -14.83 11.51
CA LYS A 499 15.65 -14.87 12.48
C LYS A 499 16.82 -15.71 11.97
N TRP A 500 16.54 -16.84 11.33
CA TRP A 500 17.54 -17.63 10.59
C TRP A 500 18.21 -16.79 9.50
N GLY A 501 17.43 -16.07 8.68
CA GLY A 501 17.97 -15.23 7.61
C GLY A 501 18.97 -14.19 8.14
N ALA A 502 18.63 -13.50 9.22
CA ALA A 502 19.50 -12.54 9.89
C ALA A 502 20.69 -13.16 10.67
N GLN A 503 20.81 -14.48 10.71
CA GLN A 503 21.96 -15.21 11.26
C GLN A 503 22.83 -15.85 10.16
N ALA A 504 22.22 -16.29 9.06
CA ALA A 504 22.88 -17.00 7.96
C ALA A 504 23.27 -16.09 6.77
N LEU A 505 22.86 -14.82 6.76
CA LEU A 505 23.19 -13.82 5.74
C LEU A 505 23.98 -12.66 6.36
N HIS A 506 25.09 -12.29 5.73
CA HIS A 506 25.87 -11.11 6.10
C HIS A 506 25.10 -9.81 5.85
N ASN A 507 25.50 -8.72 6.53
CA ASN A 507 24.94 -7.37 6.35
C ASN A 507 23.41 -7.22 6.51
N MET A 508 22.73 -8.23 7.09
CA MET A 508 21.29 -8.25 7.27
C MET A 508 20.89 -7.86 8.70
N LEU A 509 20.51 -6.60 8.92
CA LEU A 509 19.89 -6.17 10.17
C LEU A 509 18.40 -6.56 10.19
N ILE A 510 17.89 -6.91 11.37
CA ILE A 510 16.47 -7.17 11.58
C ILE A 510 15.90 -6.34 12.72
N VAL A 511 14.75 -5.72 12.49
CA VAL A 511 13.91 -5.04 13.49
C VAL A 511 12.74 -5.97 13.84
N PRO A 512 12.72 -6.53 15.06
CA PRO A 512 11.70 -7.50 15.48
C PRO A 512 10.25 -6.98 15.52
N PRO A 513 9.26 -7.88 15.58
CA PRO A 513 7.84 -7.53 15.58
C PRO A 513 7.44 -6.63 16.74
N GLY A 514 6.51 -5.71 16.48
CA GLY A 514 5.90 -4.85 17.50
C GLY A 514 6.77 -3.66 17.94
N LEU A 515 7.76 -3.25 17.13
CA LEU A 515 8.65 -2.11 17.41
C LEU A 515 8.40 -0.89 16.51
N GLY A 516 7.75 -1.06 15.35
CA GLY A 516 7.37 0.04 14.44
C GLY A 516 6.97 -0.44 13.04
N ILE A 517 6.65 0.53 12.17
CA ILE A 517 6.39 0.35 10.73
C ILE A 517 7.65 0.74 9.95
N VAL A 518 7.99 -0.01 8.90
CA VAL A 518 9.26 0.11 8.17
C VAL A 518 9.65 1.54 7.80
N HIS A 519 8.74 2.34 7.24
CA HIS A 519 9.07 3.68 6.74
C HIS A 519 9.22 4.73 7.86
N GLN A 520 8.55 4.56 8.99
CA GLN A 520 8.74 5.43 10.16
C GLN A 520 10.01 5.06 10.92
N VAL A 521 10.30 3.77 11.06
CA VAL A 521 11.60 3.28 11.58
C VAL A 521 12.76 3.72 10.66
N ASN A 522 12.52 3.82 9.35
CA ASN A 522 13.51 4.39 8.43
C ASN A 522 13.74 5.88 8.73
N LEU A 523 12.69 6.72 8.62
CA LEU A 523 12.78 8.16 8.85
C LEU A 523 13.37 8.52 10.23
N GLU A 524 12.91 7.86 11.30
CA GLU A 524 13.31 8.16 12.68
C GLU A 524 14.67 7.55 13.06
N TYR A 525 15.16 6.50 12.38
CA TYR A 525 16.37 5.77 12.82
C TYR A 525 17.29 5.23 11.70
N LEU A 526 16.76 4.56 10.67
CA LEU A 526 17.61 3.95 9.62
C LEU A 526 18.08 4.94 8.54
N ALA A 527 17.56 6.17 8.49
CA ALA A 527 18.09 7.20 7.59
C ALA A 527 19.50 7.64 8.03
N ARG A 528 20.47 7.52 7.12
CA ARG A 528 21.87 8.00 7.26
C ARG A 528 22.04 9.42 6.69
N VAL A 529 21.27 9.80 5.65
CA VAL A 529 21.34 11.05 4.85
C VAL A 529 22.65 11.23 4.07
N VAL A 530 23.81 11.04 4.71
CA VAL A 530 25.12 10.88 4.06
C VAL A 530 25.82 9.70 4.71
N PHE A 531 26.27 8.74 3.89
CA PHE A 531 27.14 7.66 4.36
C PHE A 531 28.58 8.15 4.52
N ALA A 532 29.28 7.55 5.47
CA ALA A 532 30.72 7.68 5.64
C ALA A 532 31.29 6.26 5.78
N ASP A 533 31.82 5.72 4.69
CA ASP A 533 32.22 4.32 4.57
C ASP A 533 33.53 4.20 3.77
N ASP A 534 34.47 3.37 4.22
CA ASP A 534 35.84 3.24 3.69
C ASP A 534 36.55 4.55 3.29
N GLY A 535 36.31 5.63 4.04
CA GLY A 535 36.89 6.95 3.82
C GLY A 535 36.22 7.79 2.71
N VAL A 536 35.11 7.31 2.14
CA VAL A 536 34.29 8.00 1.14
C VAL A 536 33.03 8.58 1.80
N LEU A 537 32.63 9.79 1.38
CA LEU A 537 31.34 10.39 1.71
C LEU A 537 30.44 10.38 0.48
N TYR A 538 29.21 9.87 0.61
CA TYR A 538 28.23 9.81 -0.48
C TYR A 538 26.79 9.92 0.05
N PRO A 539 25.82 10.38 -0.77
CA PRO A 539 24.43 10.54 -0.32
C PRO A 539 23.79 9.20 0.02
N ASP A 540 22.92 9.21 1.02
CA ASP A 540 22.04 8.08 1.33
C ASP A 540 21.00 7.89 0.22
N SER A 541 20.85 6.65 -0.22
CA SER A 541 19.84 6.24 -1.20
C SER A 541 19.53 4.75 -1.04
N LEU A 542 18.28 4.36 -1.32
CA LEU A 542 17.84 2.97 -1.12
C LEU A 542 16.67 2.56 -2.02
N VAL A 543 16.58 1.26 -2.27
CA VAL A 543 15.35 0.63 -2.78
C VAL A 543 14.74 -0.26 -1.69
N GLY A 544 13.42 -0.31 -1.62
CA GLY A 544 12.71 -1.09 -0.59
C GLY A 544 11.59 -1.94 -1.16
N THR A 545 11.29 -3.06 -0.50
CA THR A 545 10.31 -4.05 -0.99
C THR A 545 8.85 -3.70 -0.70
N ASP A 546 8.58 -2.48 -0.21
CA ASP A 546 7.24 -1.87 -0.15
C ASP A 546 7.15 -0.64 -1.06
N SER A 547 5.97 -0.36 -1.61
CA SER A 547 5.79 0.76 -2.55
C SER A 547 6.10 2.13 -1.93
N HIS A 548 5.79 2.33 -0.65
CA HIS A 548 5.88 3.65 0.00
C HIS A 548 7.24 3.93 0.64
N THR A 549 8.29 3.18 0.26
CA THR A 549 9.70 3.53 0.57
C THR A 549 10.02 4.96 0.15
N THR A 550 9.29 5.48 -0.85
CA THR A 550 9.32 6.88 -1.27
C THR A 550 9.06 7.90 -0.15
N MET A 551 8.48 7.50 0.99
CA MET A 551 8.34 8.34 2.18
C MET A 551 9.66 8.97 2.65
N ILE A 552 10.79 8.28 2.45
CA ILE A 552 12.10 8.73 2.92
C ILE A 552 12.65 9.94 2.14
N ASN A 553 12.14 10.16 0.92
CA ASN A 553 12.50 11.32 0.10
C ASN A 553 12.10 12.66 0.74
N GLY A 554 11.17 12.67 1.70
CA GLY A 554 10.80 13.86 2.47
C GLY A 554 11.92 14.41 3.37
N LEU A 555 12.98 13.60 3.60
CA LEU A 555 14.21 13.98 4.32
C LEU A 555 15.38 14.28 3.35
N GLY A 556 15.20 14.06 2.04
CA GLY A 556 16.24 14.21 1.01
C GLY A 556 17.10 12.97 0.74
N VAL A 557 16.67 11.80 1.23
CA VAL A 557 17.24 10.50 0.89
C VAL A 557 16.54 9.95 -0.34
N LEU A 558 17.26 9.71 -1.45
CA LEU A 558 16.62 9.26 -2.68
C LEU A 558 16.25 7.77 -2.61
N GLY A 559 14.96 7.44 -2.65
CA GLY A 559 14.56 6.03 -2.63
C GLY A 559 13.12 5.73 -3.09
N TRP A 560 12.89 4.48 -3.50
CA TRP A 560 11.62 4.04 -4.08
C TRP A 560 11.31 2.56 -3.86
N GLY A 561 10.04 2.20 -4.11
CA GLY A 561 9.55 0.83 -4.02
C GLY A 561 9.94 -0.02 -5.23
N VAL A 562 10.41 -1.25 -4.95
CA VAL A 562 10.84 -2.27 -5.92
C VAL A 562 10.22 -3.64 -5.58
N GLY A 563 10.30 -4.58 -6.53
CA GLY A 563 9.95 -5.98 -6.26
C GLY A 563 10.94 -6.67 -5.32
N GLY A 564 10.51 -7.76 -4.66
CA GLY A 564 11.40 -8.64 -3.89
C GLY A 564 12.58 -9.12 -4.73
N ILE A 565 12.31 -9.64 -5.93
CA ILE A 565 13.32 -10.10 -6.89
C ILE A 565 14.31 -9.01 -7.38
N GLU A 566 13.89 -7.75 -7.34
CA GLU A 566 14.69 -6.60 -7.78
C GLU A 566 15.61 -6.15 -6.62
N ALA A 567 15.09 -6.11 -5.38
CA ALA A 567 15.89 -5.92 -4.17
C ALA A 567 16.88 -7.08 -3.93
N GLU A 568 16.46 -8.34 -4.11
CA GLU A 568 17.32 -9.53 -4.03
C GLU A 568 18.53 -9.43 -4.98
N ALA A 569 18.36 -8.81 -6.16
CA ALA A 569 19.46 -8.58 -7.11
C ALA A 569 20.38 -7.43 -6.67
N VAL A 570 19.83 -6.32 -6.15
CA VAL A 570 20.63 -5.21 -5.59
C VAL A 570 21.48 -5.67 -4.41
N MET A 571 20.90 -6.45 -3.50
CA MET A 571 21.62 -7.08 -2.39
C MET A 571 22.82 -7.90 -2.88
N LEU A 572 22.70 -8.57 -4.05
CA LEU A 572 23.76 -9.36 -4.68
C LEU A 572 24.64 -8.56 -5.67
N GLY A 573 24.65 -7.23 -5.59
CA GLY A 573 25.55 -6.38 -6.38
C GLY A 573 25.17 -6.24 -7.85
N GLN A 574 23.86 -6.20 -8.15
CA GLN A 574 23.32 -5.78 -9.44
C GLN A 574 22.79 -4.35 -9.32
N ALA A 575 23.25 -3.44 -10.20
CA ALA A 575 22.67 -2.10 -10.26
C ALA A 575 21.20 -2.15 -10.73
N ILE A 576 20.36 -1.26 -10.21
CA ILE A 576 19.02 -1.03 -10.77
C ILE A 576 19.18 -0.60 -12.23
N SER A 577 18.44 -1.24 -13.14
CA SER A 577 18.31 -0.75 -14.51
C SER A 577 17.03 0.05 -14.65
N MET A 578 17.17 1.29 -15.12
CA MET A 578 16.06 2.19 -15.39
C MET A 578 16.39 3.09 -16.57
N VAL A 579 15.36 3.54 -17.28
CA VAL A 579 15.46 4.66 -18.21
C VAL A 579 15.70 5.93 -17.38
N LEU A 580 16.55 6.85 -17.86
CA LEU A 580 16.76 8.15 -17.21
C LEU A 580 15.43 8.92 -17.20
N PRO A 581 14.90 9.33 -16.03
CA PRO A 581 13.55 9.87 -15.92
C PRO A 581 13.50 11.36 -16.25
N GLU A 582 12.38 11.80 -16.82
CA GLU A 582 11.98 13.22 -16.75
C GLU A 582 11.73 13.63 -15.30
N VAL A 583 12.00 14.89 -14.95
CA VAL A 583 11.75 15.44 -13.61
C VAL A 583 10.71 16.55 -13.70
N VAL A 584 9.56 16.35 -13.04
CA VAL A 584 8.51 17.36 -12.90
C VAL A 584 8.77 18.17 -11.64
N GLY A 585 9.04 19.46 -11.80
CA GLY A 585 9.18 20.41 -10.70
C GLY A 585 7.80 20.78 -10.15
N TYR A 586 7.52 20.38 -8.91
CA TYR A 586 6.28 20.71 -8.22
C TYR A 586 6.50 21.90 -7.28
N LYS A 587 6.21 23.10 -7.79
CA LYS A 587 6.37 24.36 -7.07
C LYS A 587 5.29 24.52 -6.00
N ILE A 588 5.69 24.73 -4.76
CA ILE A 588 4.79 25.00 -3.64
C ILE A 588 4.98 26.45 -3.19
N THR A 589 3.88 27.20 -3.12
CA THR A 589 3.84 28.61 -2.72
C THR A 589 2.73 28.87 -1.69
N GLY A 590 2.63 30.09 -1.17
CA GLY A 590 1.64 30.45 -0.15
C GLY A 590 1.88 29.79 1.23
N THR A 591 0.83 29.76 2.05
CA THR A 591 0.86 29.20 3.41
C THR A 591 -0.42 28.42 3.71
N LEU A 592 -0.32 27.41 4.59
CA LEU A 592 -1.46 26.57 4.96
C LEU A 592 -2.48 27.33 5.82
N HIS A 593 -3.76 27.25 5.44
CA HIS A 593 -4.86 27.71 6.28
C HIS A 593 -4.90 26.94 7.63
N PRO A 594 -5.22 27.56 8.79
CA PRO A 594 -5.05 26.93 10.11
C PRO A 594 -5.80 25.62 10.36
N LEU A 595 -6.89 25.36 9.62
CA LEU A 595 -7.66 24.10 9.71
C LEU A 595 -7.09 22.96 8.84
N VAL A 596 -6.09 23.23 8.00
CA VAL A 596 -5.57 22.30 6.99
C VAL A 596 -4.41 21.47 7.56
N THR A 597 -4.50 20.16 7.36
CA THR A 597 -3.51 19.17 7.79
C THR A 597 -2.58 18.77 6.64
N SER A 598 -1.45 18.13 6.95
CA SER A 598 -0.55 17.53 5.96
C SER A 598 -1.24 16.46 5.09
N THR A 599 -2.23 15.75 5.65
CA THR A 599 -3.06 14.80 4.91
C THR A 599 -3.83 15.50 3.79
N ASP A 600 -4.38 16.68 4.04
CA ASP A 600 -5.15 17.45 3.04
C ASP A 600 -4.27 17.92 1.87
N VAL A 601 -3.04 18.32 2.19
CA VAL A 601 -2.03 18.69 1.20
C VAL A 601 -1.69 17.51 0.29
N VAL A 602 -1.35 16.34 0.87
CA VAL A 602 -0.99 15.18 0.05
C VAL A 602 -2.17 14.63 -0.76
N LEU A 603 -3.41 14.64 -0.25
CA LEU A 603 -4.58 14.24 -1.03
C LEU A 603 -4.87 15.21 -2.19
N THR A 604 -4.57 16.50 -2.01
CA THR A 604 -4.65 17.52 -3.08
C THR A 604 -3.57 17.31 -4.14
N ILE A 605 -2.31 17.11 -3.73
CA ILE A 605 -1.17 16.79 -4.61
C ILE A 605 -1.41 15.47 -5.36
N THR A 606 -1.93 14.44 -4.68
CA THR A 606 -2.19 13.11 -5.27
C THR A 606 -3.22 13.18 -6.39
N LYS A 607 -4.31 13.95 -6.19
CA LYS A 607 -5.26 14.24 -7.28
C LYS A 607 -4.57 14.96 -8.44
N HIS A 608 -3.85 16.04 -8.15
CA HIS A 608 -3.25 16.91 -9.18
C HIS A 608 -2.21 16.15 -10.04
N LEU A 609 -1.25 15.47 -9.41
CA LEU A 609 -0.21 14.70 -10.10
C LEU A 609 -0.78 13.51 -10.89
N ARG A 610 -1.89 12.90 -10.47
CA ARG A 610 -2.57 11.86 -11.25
C ARG A 610 -3.32 12.42 -12.46
N GLN A 611 -3.75 13.68 -12.42
CA GLN A 611 -4.31 14.39 -13.59
C GLN A 611 -3.21 14.81 -14.59
N ILE A 612 -2.00 15.14 -14.10
CA ILE A 612 -0.82 15.46 -14.94
C ILE A 612 -0.25 14.20 -15.61
N GLY A 613 -0.27 13.04 -14.92
CA GLY A 613 0.14 11.76 -15.50
C GLY A 613 1.63 11.45 -15.36
N VAL A 614 2.19 11.63 -14.16
CA VAL A 614 3.63 11.49 -13.87
C VAL A 614 4.18 10.05 -13.79
N VAL A 615 3.51 9.07 -14.43
CA VAL A 615 3.93 7.65 -14.36
C VAL A 615 5.28 7.44 -15.04
N GLY A 616 6.23 6.88 -14.29
CA GLY A 616 7.62 6.68 -14.74
C GLY A 616 8.52 7.91 -14.65
N LYS A 617 7.96 9.11 -14.42
CA LYS A 617 8.73 10.33 -14.14
C LYS A 617 9.24 10.35 -12.69
N PHE A 618 10.13 11.28 -12.40
CA PHE A 618 10.42 11.78 -11.06
C PHE A 618 9.57 13.04 -10.81
N VAL A 619 9.20 13.29 -9.56
CA VAL A 619 8.65 14.57 -9.10
C VAL A 619 9.61 15.14 -8.07
N GLU A 620 9.93 16.43 -8.14
CA GLU A 620 10.77 17.12 -7.18
C GLU A 620 10.09 18.40 -6.71
N PHE A 621 9.99 18.60 -5.40
CA PHE A 621 9.24 19.68 -4.79
C PHE A 621 10.15 20.89 -4.50
N PHE A 622 9.72 22.09 -4.90
CA PHE A 622 10.52 23.31 -4.74
C PHE A 622 9.67 24.56 -4.45
N GLY A 623 10.31 25.71 -4.27
CA GLY A 623 9.65 26.99 -3.98
C GLY A 623 9.40 27.25 -2.49
N SER A 624 9.14 28.52 -2.17
CA SER A 624 9.16 29.04 -0.79
C SER A 624 8.14 28.41 0.16
N GLY A 625 7.05 27.85 -0.34
CA GLY A 625 6.08 27.11 0.47
C GLY A 625 6.70 25.86 1.12
N VAL A 626 7.70 25.22 0.50
CA VAL A 626 8.41 24.04 1.04
C VAL A 626 9.17 24.37 2.34
N ALA A 627 9.64 25.60 2.51
CA ALA A 627 10.30 26.05 3.75
C ALA A 627 9.31 26.11 4.95
N THR A 628 8.00 26.15 4.70
CA THR A 628 6.95 26.15 5.74
C THR A 628 6.54 24.75 6.19
N LEU A 629 6.90 23.72 5.42
CA LEU A 629 6.56 22.32 5.67
C LEU A 629 7.63 21.66 6.56
N SER A 630 7.18 20.93 7.59
CA SER A 630 8.07 20.09 8.40
C SER A 630 8.53 18.85 7.61
N ILE A 631 9.61 18.19 8.07
CA ILE A 631 10.03 16.90 7.49
C ILE A 631 8.92 15.84 7.60
N ALA A 632 8.10 15.89 8.64
CA ALA A 632 6.92 15.03 8.75
C ALA A 632 5.88 15.31 7.66
N ASP A 633 5.63 16.57 7.30
CA ASP A 633 4.70 16.94 6.22
C ASP A 633 5.25 16.52 4.85
N ARG A 634 6.55 16.75 4.61
CA ARG A 634 7.25 16.31 3.40
C ARG A 634 7.25 14.78 3.28
N ALA A 635 7.46 14.06 4.37
CA ALA A 635 7.37 12.59 4.41
C ALA A 635 5.94 12.10 4.13
N THR A 636 4.91 12.75 4.69
CA THR A 636 3.50 12.48 4.36
C THR A 636 3.22 12.67 2.85
N ILE A 637 3.73 13.73 2.23
CA ILE A 637 3.61 13.98 0.78
C ILE A 637 4.35 12.92 -0.05
N SER A 638 5.58 12.58 0.34
CA SER A 638 6.44 11.62 -0.37
C SER A 638 5.97 10.16 -0.24
N ASN A 639 5.26 9.83 0.86
CA ASN A 639 4.70 8.50 1.10
C ASN A 639 3.69 8.08 0.03
N MET A 640 2.86 9.02 -0.45
CA MET A 640 1.81 8.73 -1.45
C MET A 640 2.29 8.81 -2.91
N CYS A 641 3.60 8.83 -3.15
CA CYS A 641 4.17 8.77 -4.50
C CYS A 641 3.64 7.62 -5.38
N PRO A 642 3.44 6.38 -4.86
CA PRO A 642 2.83 5.30 -5.63
C PRO A 642 1.36 5.53 -6.00
N GLU A 643 0.66 6.46 -5.33
CA GLU A 643 -0.76 6.74 -5.52
C GLU A 643 -1.01 7.79 -6.61
N TYR A 644 -0.05 8.70 -6.83
CA TYR A 644 0.00 9.50 -8.06
C TYR A 644 0.77 8.80 -9.19
N GLY A 645 1.71 7.90 -8.87
CA GLY A 645 2.35 6.96 -9.82
C GLY A 645 3.76 7.35 -10.27
N ALA A 646 4.35 8.42 -9.71
CA ALA A 646 5.75 8.75 -9.96
C ALA A 646 6.69 7.71 -9.34
N THR A 647 7.93 7.65 -9.82
CA THR A 647 8.97 6.78 -9.24
C THR A 647 9.48 7.32 -7.90
N THR A 648 9.56 8.65 -7.78
CA THR A 648 9.91 9.37 -6.54
C THR A 648 9.17 10.69 -6.45
N GLY A 649 9.00 11.19 -5.22
CA GLY A 649 8.55 12.54 -4.90
C GLY A 649 9.57 13.16 -3.94
N PHE A 650 10.48 13.97 -4.45
CA PHE A 650 11.73 14.33 -3.80
C PHE A 650 11.74 15.71 -3.16
N PHE A 651 12.28 15.81 -1.95
CA PHE A 651 12.56 17.08 -1.26
C PHE A 651 14.05 17.13 -0.92
N ALA A 652 14.83 17.93 -1.65
CA ALA A 652 16.25 18.14 -1.37
C ALA A 652 16.52 18.59 0.09
N VAL A 653 17.68 18.20 0.61
CA VAL A 653 18.10 18.43 2.00
C VAL A 653 18.29 19.93 2.28
N ASP A 654 17.70 20.43 3.36
CA ASP A 654 17.69 21.85 3.73
C ASP A 654 17.89 22.05 5.25
N PRO A 655 17.79 23.29 5.80
CA PRO A 655 17.87 23.52 7.24
C PRO A 655 16.79 22.78 8.07
N LYS A 656 15.60 22.51 7.50
CA LYS A 656 14.56 21.72 8.18
C LYS A 656 14.95 20.25 8.31
N SER A 657 15.67 19.69 7.33
CA SER A 657 16.26 18.35 7.46
C SER A 657 17.28 18.32 8.62
N MET A 658 18.12 19.34 8.76
CA MET A 658 19.09 19.41 9.87
C MET A 658 18.42 19.58 11.24
N GLU A 659 17.33 20.35 11.32
CA GLU A 659 16.50 20.47 12.54
C GLU A 659 15.89 19.11 12.94
N TYR A 660 15.39 18.34 11.97
CA TYR A 660 14.83 17.01 12.22
C TYR A 660 15.88 15.97 12.64
N LEU A 661 17.10 16.01 12.09
CA LEU A 661 18.19 15.14 12.56
C LEU A 661 18.55 15.43 14.03
N ARG A 662 18.53 16.70 14.44
CA ARG A 662 18.69 17.10 15.86
C ARG A 662 17.51 16.60 16.71
N GLN A 663 16.27 16.82 16.25
CA GLN A 663 15.06 16.41 16.96
C GLN A 663 15.00 14.88 17.17
N THR A 664 15.45 14.09 16.20
CA THR A 664 15.55 12.63 16.29
C THR A 664 16.80 12.12 17.05
N GLY A 665 17.56 13.03 17.68
CA GLY A 665 18.68 12.70 18.54
C GLY A 665 19.91 12.12 17.83
N ARG A 666 20.11 12.46 16.55
CA ARG A 666 21.36 12.16 15.83
C ARG A 666 22.53 12.95 16.43
N ASP A 667 23.73 12.43 16.25
CA ASP A 667 24.97 13.04 16.71
C ASP A 667 25.32 14.34 15.96
N GLU A 668 25.63 15.42 16.69
CA GLU A 668 25.89 16.74 16.09
C GLU A 668 27.15 16.78 15.22
N ALA A 669 28.19 15.97 15.50
CA ALA A 669 29.36 15.90 14.63
C ALA A 669 29.02 15.24 13.29
N LYS A 670 28.13 14.23 13.28
CA LYS A 670 27.55 13.70 12.05
C LYS A 670 26.65 14.70 11.32
N ILE A 671 25.84 15.49 12.03
CA ILE A 671 24.99 16.53 11.40
C ILE A 671 25.86 17.61 10.75
N ALA A 672 26.92 18.07 11.42
CA ALA A 672 27.88 19.01 10.84
C ALA A 672 28.60 18.43 9.60
N LEU A 673 28.99 17.14 9.63
CA LEU A 673 29.57 16.44 8.49
C LEU A 673 28.61 16.34 7.31
N ILE A 674 27.33 16.00 7.56
CA ILE A 674 26.26 15.95 6.56
C ILE A 674 26.09 17.32 5.89
N GLU A 675 25.93 18.38 6.68
CA GLU A 675 25.74 19.73 6.15
C GLU A 675 26.97 20.21 5.36
N GLN A 676 28.19 19.98 5.87
CA GLN A 676 29.43 20.35 5.18
C GLN A 676 29.59 19.60 3.85
N TYR A 677 29.33 18.29 3.84
CA TYR A 677 29.39 17.47 2.62
C TYR A 677 28.38 17.96 1.56
N LEU A 678 27.12 18.14 1.95
CA LEU A 678 26.07 18.54 1.01
C LEU A 678 26.30 19.94 0.45
N ARG A 679 26.74 20.90 1.29
CA ARG A 679 27.14 22.24 0.82
C ARG A 679 28.34 22.18 -0.14
N ALA A 680 29.35 21.37 0.14
CA ALA A 680 30.52 21.22 -0.73
C ALA A 680 30.21 20.61 -2.11
N ASN A 681 29.11 19.86 -2.22
CA ASN A 681 28.67 19.21 -3.46
C ASN A 681 27.46 19.89 -4.13
N ASN A 682 27.02 21.06 -3.65
CA ASN A 682 25.82 21.78 -4.11
C ASN A 682 24.49 20.98 -3.96
N MET A 683 24.42 20.11 -2.95
CA MET A 683 23.27 19.25 -2.63
C MET A 683 22.50 19.72 -1.38
N PHE A 684 22.82 20.91 -0.86
CA PHE A 684 22.10 21.53 0.26
C PHE A 684 21.28 22.73 -0.25
N ARG A 685 19.95 22.64 -0.14
CA ARG A 685 18.97 23.54 -0.77
C ARG A 685 18.55 24.68 0.17
N ASP A 686 18.42 25.90 -0.37
CA ASP A 686 17.54 26.93 0.19
C ASP A 686 16.32 27.15 -0.71
N TYR A 687 15.15 26.70 -0.26
CA TYR A 687 13.87 26.83 -0.97
C TYR A 687 13.35 28.27 -1.13
N ASN A 688 13.99 29.25 -0.48
CA ASN A 688 13.69 30.68 -0.66
C ASN A 688 14.57 31.31 -1.75
N ASP A 689 15.66 30.65 -2.14
CA ASP A 689 16.55 31.11 -3.20
C ASP A 689 16.15 30.49 -4.55
N ALA A 690 15.39 31.27 -5.33
CA ALA A 690 14.97 30.90 -6.67
C ALA A 690 16.10 30.97 -7.72
N SER A 691 17.26 31.56 -7.41
CA SER A 691 18.43 31.50 -8.29
C SER A 691 19.12 30.13 -8.28
N GLN A 692 18.70 29.29 -7.33
CA GLN A 692 19.26 27.99 -6.98
C GLN A 692 18.26 26.85 -7.28
N ASP A 693 17.14 27.15 -7.95
CA ASP A 693 16.14 26.17 -8.40
C ASP A 693 16.66 25.36 -9.63
N PRO A 694 16.43 24.04 -9.69
CA PRO A 694 16.79 23.21 -10.85
C PRO A 694 16.04 23.57 -12.14
N VAL A 695 16.63 23.19 -13.28
CA VAL A 695 15.94 23.20 -14.58
C VAL A 695 15.17 21.89 -14.75
N PHE A 696 13.88 21.93 -14.47
CA PHE A 696 12.96 20.79 -14.59
C PHE A 696 12.51 20.54 -16.03
N SER A 697 12.06 19.30 -16.32
CA SER A 697 11.46 18.93 -17.62
C SER A 697 10.09 19.58 -17.84
N GLU A 698 9.36 19.80 -16.75
CA GLU A 698 8.02 20.37 -16.68
C GLU A 698 7.88 21.04 -15.31
N VAL A 699 7.12 22.14 -15.20
CA VAL A 699 6.85 22.81 -13.91
C VAL A 699 5.35 22.96 -13.71
N VAL A 700 4.88 22.55 -12.52
CA VAL A 700 3.48 22.67 -12.08
C VAL A 700 3.46 23.29 -10.68
N GLU A 701 2.38 23.99 -10.32
CA GLU A 701 2.33 24.79 -9.08
C GLU A 701 1.11 24.49 -8.19
N LEU A 702 1.28 24.66 -6.88
CA LEU A 702 0.24 24.63 -5.86
C LEU A 702 0.47 25.75 -4.83
N ASP A 703 -0.48 26.67 -4.74
CA ASP A 703 -0.60 27.61 -3.61
C ASP A 703 -1.29 26.90 -2.43
N LEU A 704 -0.59 26.78 -1.31
CA LEU A 704 -1.05 26.13 -0.08
C LEU A 704 -2.30 26.79 0.54
N SER A 705 -2.59 28.05 0.22
CA SER A 705 -3.80 28.75 0.66
C SER A 705 -5.07 28.24 -0.02
N THR A 706 -4.94 27.58 -1.18
CA THR A 706 -6.06 26.97 -1.93
C THR A 706 -6.46 25.58 -1.42
N VAL A 707 -5.63 24.98 -0.55
CA VAL A 707 -5.92 23.67 0.04
C VAL A 707 -7.04 23.82 1.08
N VAL A 708 -8.08 22.99 0.96
CA VAL A 708 -9.18 22.89 1.93
C VAL A 708 -9.23 21.49 2.55
N PRO A 709 -9.73 21.33 3.79
CA PRO A 709 -9.91 20.03 4.42
C PRO A 709 -10.67 19.05 3.53
N CYS A 710 -10.17 17.83 3.41
CA CYS A 710 -10.66 16.85 2.44
C CYS A 710 -10.47 15.41 2.90
N CYS A 711 -11.26 14.53 2.28
CA CYS A 711 -11.06 13.10 2.29
C CYS A 711 -10.76 12.63 0.85
N SER A 712 -10.37 11.37 0.67
CA SER A 712 -10.36 10.72 -0.65
C SER A 712 -11.05 9.37 -0.62
N GLY A 713 -11.93 9.12 -1.58
CA GLY A 713 -12.75 7.92 -1.65
C GLY A 713 -13.98 8.04 -2.56
N PRO A 714 -14.84 7.01 -2.59
CA PRO A 714 -14.87 5.88 -1.66
C PRO A 714 -14.01 4.67 -2.07
N LYS A 715 -13.30 4.72 -3.22
CA LYS A 715 -12.57 3.55 -3.77
C LYS A 715 -11.17 3.80 -4.35
N ARG A 716 -10.72 5.05 -4.53
CA ARG A 716 -9.34 5.37 -4.98
C ARG A 716 -8.72 6.53 -4.19
N PRO A 717 -7.37 6.61 -4.09
CA PRO A 717 -6.70 7.66 -3.31
C PRO A 717 -6.74 9.06 -3.94
N HIS A 718 -6.87 9.14 -5.26
CA HIS A 718 -7.00 10.39 -6.01
C HIS A 718 -8.45 10.89 -6.17
N ASP A 719 -9.46 10.13 -5.68
CA ASP A 719 -10.87 10.55 -5.66
C ASP A 719 -11.13 11.54 -4.49
N ARG A 720 -10.43 12.68 -4.50
CA ARG A 720 -10.51 13.72 -3.45
C ARG A 720 -11.89 14.40 -3.42
N VAL A 721 -12.44 14.54 -2.22
CA VAL A 721 -13.71 15.19 -1.89
C VAL A 721 -13.44 16.19 -0.76
N ALA A 722 -13.88 17.45 -0.85
CA ALA A 722 -13.75 18.37 0.28
C ALA A 722 -14.67 17.93 1.43
N VAL A 723 -14.31 18.21 2.68
CA VAL A 723 -15.10 17.77 3.85
C VAL A 723 -16.54 18.30 3.80
N VAL A 724 -16.75 19.50 3.26
CA VAL A 724 -18.09 20.09 3.02
C VAL A 724 -18.91 19.35 1.96
N ASP A 725 -18.25 18.74 0.97
CA ASP A 725 -18.92 18.03 -0.14
C ASP A 725 -19.32 16.58 0.24
N MET A 726 -18.69 16.00 1.26
CA MET A 726 -18.71 14.55 1.58
C MET A 726 -20.12 13.97 1.68
N LYS A 727 -21.06 14.67 2.33
CA LYS A 727 -22.47 14.28 2.43
C LYS A 727 -23.11 14.13 1.05
N SER A 728 -22.85 15.07 0.14
CA SER A 728 -23.40 15.09 -1.21
C SER A 728 -22.72 14.09 -2.16
N ASP A 729 -21.39 13.95 -2.09
CA ASP A 729 -20.61 12.99 -2.89
C ASP A 729 -21.01 11.55 -2.55
N PHE A 730 -21.20 11.23 -1.26
CA PHE A 730 -21.66 9.91 -0.84
C PHE A 730 -23.08 9.61 -1.34
N GLN A 731 -24.01 10.56 -1.21
CA GLN A 731 -25.39 10.39 -1.73
C GLN A 731 -25.41 10.22 -3.26
N GLN A 732 -24.57 10.95 -3.99
CA GLN A 732 -24.38 10.73 -5.44
C GLN A 732 -23.76 9.34 -5.72
N CYS A 733 -22.78 8.90 -4.93
CA CYS A 733 -22.20 7.55 -5.07
C CYS A 733 -23.23 6.42 -4.87
N LEU A 734 -24.26 6.59 -4.04
CA LEU A 734 -25.34 5.60 -3.94
C LEU A 734 -26.10 5.46 -5.27
N ASN A 735 -26.38 6.58 -5.95
CA ASN A 735 -27.16 6.64 -7.19
C ASN A 735 -26.35 6.24 -8.44
N ASN A 736 -25.09 6.64 -8.50
CA ASN A 736 -24.22 6.45 -9.67
C ASN A 736 -24.03 4.97 -10.04
N LYS A 737 -23.93 4.69 -11.34
CA LYS A 737 -23.61 3.36 -11.90
C LYS A 737 -22.37 2.75 -11.22
N VAL A 738 -22.37 1.43 -11.03
CA VAL A 738 -21.27 0.69 -10.37
C VAL A 738 -19.92 1.06 -10.99
N GLY A 739 -19.02 1.59 -10.17
CA GLY A 739 -17.72 2.10 -10.57
C GLY A 739 -16.94 2.65 -9.37
N PHE A 740 -15.95 3.53 -9.61
CA PHE A 740 -15.15 4.12 -8.52
C PHE A 740 -15.95 5.07 -7.62
N LYS A 741 -16.83 5.87 -8.22
CA LYS A 741 -17.75 6.82 -7.55
C LYS A 741 -19.21 6.38 -7.67
N GLY A 742 -19.49 5.08 -7.57
CA GLY A 742 -20.84 4.55 -7.77
C GLY A 742 -21.10 3.13 -7.26
N TYR A 743 -22.32 2.92 -6.76
CA TYR A 743 -22.82 1.67 -6.17
C TYR A 743 -24.12 1.15 -6.79
N ALA A 744 -24.84 1.97 -7.57
CA ALA A 744 -26.14 1.66 -8.17
C ALA A 744 -27.19 1.08 -7.20
N ILE A 745 -27.30 1.68 -6.01
CA ILE A 745 -28.33 1.33 -5.02
C ILE A 745 -29.67 1.90 -5.50
N PRO A 746 -30.72 1.07 -5.69
CA PRO A 746 -32.05 1.54 -6.06
C PRO A 746 -32.59 2.58 -5.08
N GLN A 747 -33.31 3.59 -5.56
CA GLN A 747 -33.70 4.77 -4.76
C GLN A 747 -34.54 4.38 -3.54
N GLU A 748 -35.44 3.41 -3.70
CA GLU A 748 -36.27 2.82 -2.64
C GLU A 748 -35.47 2.06 -1.57
N LYS A 749 -34.22 1.71 -1.85
CA LYS A 749 -33.28 1.10 -0.89
C LYS A 749 -32.32 2.09 -0.24
N GLN A 750 -32.14 3.30 -0.76
CA GLN A 750 -31.13 4.23 -0.20
C GLN A 750 -31.42 4.66 1.24
N THR A 751 -32.68 4.61 1.68
CA THR A 751 -33.12 4.81 3.07
C THR A 751 -33.17 3.53 3.90
N THR A 752 -32.53 2.43 3.44
CA THR A 752 -32.51 1.16 4.19
C THR A 752 -31.81 1.34 5.52
N THR A 753 -32.49 0.86 6.56
CA THR A 753 -32.23 1.12 7.98
C THR A 753 -32.32 -0.23 8.70
N VAL A 754 -31.23 -0.71 9.30
CA VAL A 754 -31.16 -2.04 9.92
C VAL A 754 -30.89 -1.92 11.42
N PRO A 755 -31.87 -2.21 12.29
CA PRO A 755 -31.65 -2.31 13.73
C PRO A 755 -30.90 -3.61 14.08
N PHE A 756 -30.02 -3.53 15.07
CA PHE A 756 -29.25 -4.64 15.61
C PHE A 756 -28.97 -4.43 17.11
N LEU A 757 -28.73 -5.52 17.84
CA LEU A 757 -28.37 -5.48 19.25
C LEU A 757 -26.85 -5.59 19.38
N TYR A 758 -26.22 -4.73 20.17
CA TYR A 758 -24.80 -4.83 20.53
C TYR A 758 -24.61 -4.58 22.02
N GLU A 759 -23.95 -5.50 22.72
CA GLU A 759 -23.75 -5.48 24.19
C GLU A 759 -25.03 -5.27 25.03
N GLY A 760 -26.20 -5.57 24.46
CA GLY A 760 -27.52 -5.40 25.10
C GLY A 760 -28.19 -4.04 24.86
N GLN A 761 -27.59 -3.16 24.06
CA GLN A 761 -28.19 -1.92 23.58
C GLN A 761 -28.56 -2.03 22.09
N GLU A 762 -29.71 -1.46 21.71
CA GLU A 762 -30.14 -1.39 20.30
C GLU A 762 -29.42 -0.24 19.58
N PHE A 763 -28.93 -0.53 18.38
CA PHE A 763 -28.29 0.40 17.45
C PHE A 763 -28.82 0.18 16.03
N THR A 764 -28.48 1.09 15.12
CA THR A 764 -28.99 1.10 13.75
C THR A 764 -27.87 1.38 12.76
N LEU A 765 -27.78 0.58 11.68
CA LEU A 765 -26.91 0.85 10.53
C LEU A 765 -27.72 1.29 9.32
N ASN A 766 -27.19 2.28 8.60
CA ASN A 766 -27.72 2.83 7.36
C ASN A 766 -26.64 2.80 6.27
N HIS A 767 -27.00 3.16 5.03
CA HIS A 767 -26.00 3.54 4.03
C HIS A 767 -25.18 4.75 4.56
N GLY A 768 -23.86 4.61 4.61
CA GLY A 768 -22.94 5.65 5.10
C GLY A 768 -22.46 5.46 6.55
N SER A 769 -23.04 4.54 7.31
CA SER A 769 -22.60 4.26 8.69
C SER A 769 -21.13 3.84 8.74
N VAL A 770 -20.37 4.47 9.64
CA VAL A 770 -18.95 4.20 9.89
C VAL A 770 -18.83 3.00 10.83
N VAL A 771 -18.23 1.92 10.35
CA VAL A 771 -18.03 0.68 11.13
C VAL A 771 -16.56 0.40 11.45
N ILE A 772 -15.62 1.07 10.76
CA ILE A 772 -14.19 1.08 11.06
C ILE A 772 -13.70 2.52 11.10
N ALA A 773 -12.98 2.88 12.15
CA ALA A 773 -12.29 4.17 12.28
C ALA A 773 -10.84 3.92 12.76
N ALA A 774 -9.86 4.05 11.86
CA ALA A 774 -8.49 3.62 12.13
C ALA A 774 -7.45 4.73 11.96
N ILE A 775 -6.84 5.16 13.06
CA ILE A 775 -5.62 5.97 13.04
C ILE A 775 -4.46 5.00 12.85
N THR A 776 -3.91 4.98 11.65
CA THR A 776 -3.01 3.93 11.14
C THR A 776 -2.08 4.48 10.05
N SER A 777 -1.21 3.62 9.51
CA SER A 777 -0.17 3.92 8.52
C SER A 777 0.97 4.82 8.98
N CYS A 778 2.16 4.52 8.48
CA CYS A 778 3.31 5.43 8.52
C CYS A 778 3.02 6.79 7.86
N THR A 779 2.13 6.85 6.87
CA THR A 779 1.73 8.08 6.14
C THR A 779 1.40 9.26 7.06
N ASN A 780 0.73 8.99 8.19
CA ASN A 780 0.28 10.02 9.13
C ASN A 780 0.75 9.77 10.58
N THR A 781 1.04 8.53 10.99
CA THR A 781 1.51 8.27 12.37
C THR A 781 2.96 8.70 12.61
N SER A 782 3.73 9.00 11.57
CA SER A 782 5.05 9.66 11.66
C SER A 782 4.97 11.18 11.79
N ASN A 783 3.76 11.77 11.78
CA ASN A 783 3.57 13.22 11.78
C ASN A 783 2.97 13.67 13.12
N PRO A 784 3.79 14.22 14.05
CA PRO A 784 3.32 14.55 15.39
C PRO A 784 2.23 15.62 15.39
N SER A 785 2.27 16.58 14.46
CA SER A 785 1.25 17.62 14.36
C SER A 785 -0.17 17.04 14.20
N VAL A 786 -0.37 16.08 13.28
CA VAL A 786 -1.70 15.46 13.09
C VAL A 786 -2.06 14.45 14.19
N MET A 787 -1.07 13.77 14.79
CA MET A 787 -1.29 12.81 15.88
C MET A 787 -1.65 13.51 17.21
N LEU A 788 -0.95 14.60 17.54
CA LEU A 788 -1.30 15.47 18.66
C LEU A 788 -2.60 16.23 18.38
N GLY A 789 -2.85 16.65 17.13
CA GLY A 789 -4.14 17.20 16.71
C GLY A 789 -5.31 16.22 16.96
N ALA A 790 -5.15 14.94 16.63
CA ALA A 790 -6.14 13.92 16.96
C ALA A 790 -6.32 13.74 18.48
N GLY A 791 -5.24 13.72 19.25
CA GLY A 791 -5.31 13.65 20.72
C GLY A 791 -5.98 14.85 21.38
N LEU A 792 -5.73 16.07 20.89
CA LEU A 792 -6.36 17.30 21.35
C LEU A 792 -7.84 17.37 20.96
N LEU A 793 -8.21 16.93 19.75
CA LEU A 793 -9.62 16.80 19.35
C LEU A 793 -10.35 15.76 20.23
N ALA A 794 -9.72 14.62 20.51
CA ALA A 794 -10.28 13.61 21.42
C ALA A 794 -10.52 14.17 22.82
N LYS A 795 -9.56 14.93 23.35
CA LYS A 795 -9.70 15.65 24.62
C LYS A 795 -10.90 16.60 24.58
N ASN A 796 -10.95 17.51 23.61
CA ASN A 796 -12.02 18.49 23.49
C ASN A 796 -13.41 17.83 23.34
N ALA A 797 -13.50 16.73 22.59
CA ALA A 797 -14.74 15.96 22.41
C ALA A 797 -15.23 15.31 23.72
N VAL A 798 -14.33 14.67 24.48
CA VAL A 798 -14.65 14.06 25.77
C VAL A 798 -15.00 15.11 26.83
N GLU A 799 -14.30 16.25 26.86
CA GLU A 799 -14.61 17.36 27.76
C GLU A 799 -15.93 18.08 27.38
N ALA A 800 -16.35 18.00 26.11
CA ALA A 800 -17.70 18.37 25.65
C ALA A 800 -18.77 17.28 25.88
N GLY A 801 -18.40 16.12 26.44
CA GLY A 801 -19.31 15.00 26.76
C GLY A 801 -19.63 14.03 25.60
N LEU A 802 -19.00 14.19 24.44
CA LEU A 802 -19.23 13.35 23.26
C LEU A 802 -18.58 11.96 23.42
N LYS A 803 -19.12 10.96 22.72
CA LYS A 803 -18.67 9.55 22.76
C LYS A 803 -18.79 8.90 21.38
N VAL A 804 -17.87 7.98 21.07
CA VAL A 804 -17.97 7.11 19.89
C VAL A 804 -18.87 5.91 20.21
N ALA A 805 -19.78 5.54 19.30
CA ALA A 805 -20.67 4.40 19.49
C ALA A 805 -19.87 3.08 19.70
N PRO A 806 -20.30 2.16 20.58
CA PRO A 806 -19.48 1.06 21.04
C PRO A 806 -19.20 0.01 19.96
N TYR A 807 -20.14 -0.19 19.02
CA TYR A 807 -20.00 -1.14 17.91
C TYR A 807 -18.94 -0.72 16.86
N ILE A 808 -18.53 0.56 16.82
CA ILE A 808 -17.60 1.08 15.82
C ILE A 808 -16.20 0.57 16.13
N LYS A 809 -15.55 -0.09 15.15
CA LYS A 809 -14.19 -0.61 15.31
C LYS A 809 -13.14 0.51 15.19
N THR A 810 -13.01 1.25 16.28
CA THR A 810 -11.94 2.21 16.53
C THR A 810 -10.59 1.52 16.72
N SER A 811 -9.49 2.15 16.30
CA SER A 811 -8.13 1.63 16.52
C SER A 811 -7.06 2.70 16.35
N LEU A 812 -6.00 2.61 17.16
CA LEU A 812 -4.76 3.38 17.01
C LEU A 812 -3.57 2.42 16.80
N SER A 813 -2.90 2.54 15.66
CA SER A 813 -1.76 1.70 15.23
C SER A 813 -0.52 2.58 15.00
N PRO A 814 0.26 2.93 16.05
CA PRO A 814 1.40 3.83 15.90
C PRO A 814 2.55 3.20 15.13
N GLY A 815 3.21 3.95 14.24
CA GLY A 815 4.34 3.45 13.46
C GLY A 815 5.70 3.47 14.18
N SER A 816 5.81 4.02 15.39
CA SER A 816 6.94 3.79 16.30
C SER A 816 6.53 3.93 17.77
N GLY A 817 7.41 3.51 18.69
CA GLY A 817 7.23 3.72 20.12
C GLY A 817 7.26 5.21 20.55
N VAL A 818 7.83 6.10 19.74
CA VAL A 818 7.95 7.54 20.04
C VAL A 818 6.57 8.19 20.06
N VAL A 819 5.67 7.76 19.17
CA VAL A 819 4.27 8.22 19.10
C VAL A 819 3.52 7.94 20.41
N THR A 820 3.66 6.73 20.94
CA THR A 820 3.09 6.35 22.24
C THR A 820 3.71 7.14 23.40
N PHE A 821 4.96 7.59 23.26
CA PHE A 821 5.63 8.42 24.25
C PHE A 821 5.00 9.83 24.27
N TYR A 822 5.01 10.56 23.15
CA TYR A 822 4.52 11.95 23.14
C TYR A 822 3.01 12.04 23.43
N LEU A 823 2.19 11.09 22.96
CA LEU A 823 0.75 11.06 23.26
C LEU A 823 0.46 10.83 24.76
N ARG A 824 1.35 10.12 25.46
CA ARG A 824 1.22 9.87 26.91
C ARG A 824 1.64 11.09 27.70
N GLU A 825 2.83 11.62 27.44
CA GLU A 825 3.38 12.71 28.24
C GLU A 825 2.62 14.04 28.01
N SER A 826 2.06 14.26 26.83
CA SER A 826 1.12 15.37 26.59
C SER A 826 -0.29 15.13 27.18
N GLY A 827 -0.53 13.99 27.84
CA GLY A 827 -1.75 13.66 28.55
C GLY A 827 -2.97 13.31 27.68
N VAL A 828 -2.81 13.11 26.37
CA VAL A 828 -3.95 12.88 25.46
C VAL A 828 -4.38 11.41 25.32
N THR A 829 -3.52 10.45 25.71
CA THR A 829 -3.85 9.00 25.63
C THR A 829 -5.14 8.64 26.39
N ASP A 830 -5.35 9.15 27.60
CA ASP A 830 -6.56 8.85 28.40
C ASP A 830 -7.86 9.21 27.65
N TYR A 831 -7.83 10.27 26.84
CA TYR A 831 -8.99 10.74 26.09
C TYR A 831 -9.20 9.97 24.78
N LEU A 832 -8.10 9.58 24.11
CA LEU A 832 -8.14 8.66 22.96
C LEU A 832 -8.71 7.29 23.36
N GLU A 833 -8.29 6.72 24.49
CA GLU A 833 -8.81 5.44 25.01
C GLU A 833 -10.29 5.55 25.43
N GLN A 834 -10.75 6.69 25.96
CA GLN A 834 -12.18 6.93 26.25
C GLN A 834 -13.05 6.96 24.99
N LEU A 835 -12.50 7.40 23.85
CA LEU A 835 -13.17 7.30 22.54
C LEU A 835 -12.91 5.94 21.84
N GLY A 836 -12.25 4.99 22.51
CA GLY A 836 -11.96 3.65 22.00
C GLY A 836 -10.77 3.57 21.02
N PHE A 837 -10.00 4.65 20.84
CA PHE A 837 -8.77 4.67 20.04
C PHE A 837 -7.57 4.13 20.84
N ASN A 838 -7.75 2.92 21.39
CA ASN A 838 -6.73 2.21 22.14
C ASN A 838 -5.55 1.86 21.22
N ILE A 839 -4.34 1.84 21.78
CA ILE A 839 -3.17 1.33 21.06
C ILE A 839 -3.35 -0.18 20.86
N VAL A 840 -3.47 -0.61 19.61
CA VAL A 840 -3.76 -2.01 19.24
C VAL A 840 -2.53 -2.77 18.74
N GLY A 841 -1.47 -2.09 18.31
CA GLY A 841 -0.24 -2.69 17.79
C GLY A 841 0.68 -1.68 17.11
N TYR A 842 1.96 -2.04 16.97
CA TYR A 842 2.94 -1.28 16.19
C TYR A 842 3.22 -2.05 14.89
N GLY A 843 2.56 -1.65 13.81
CA GLY A 843 2.57 -2.35 12.53
C GLY A 843 1.47 -1.86 11.58
N CYS A 844 1.50 -2.31 10.32
CA CYS A 844 0.68 -1.73 9.25
C CYS A 844 -0.84 -1.95 9.41
N MET A 845 -1.25 -3.03 10.11
CA MET A 845 -2.62 -3.28 10.56
C MET A 845 -3.70 -2.94 9.50
N THR A 846 -4.66 -2.07 9.82
CA THR A 846 -5.77 -1.71 8.93
C THR A 846 -5.31 -1.16 7.57
N CYS A 847 -4.15 -0.51 7.47
CA CYS A 847 -3.65 0.05 6.20
C CYS A 847 -3.28 -1.00 5.14
N ILE A 848 -3.00 -2.25 5.55
CA ILE A 848 -2.74 -3.38 4.64
C ILE A 848 -3.93 -4.37 4.55
N GLY A 849 -5.04 -4.09 5.23
CA GLY A 849 -6.18 -5.01 5.34
C GLY A 849 -6.10 -5.99 6.52
N ASN A 850 -5.09 -5.87 7.39
CA ASN A 850 -5.00 -6.61 8.65
C ASN A 850 -5.93 -5.99 9.74
N SER A 851 -7.15 -5.58 9.35
CA SER A 851 -8.14 -4.90 10.19
C SER A 851 -8.88 -5.82 11.18
N GLY A 852 -8.69 -7.13 11.08
CA GLY A 852 -9.38 -8.15 11.88
C GLY A 852 -10.91 -8.18 11.64
N PRO A 853 -11.66 -9.00 12.38
CA PRO A 853 -13.11 -9.12 12.21
C PRO A 853 -13.86 -7.90 12.75
N LEU A 854 -14.96 -7.52 12.11
CA LEU A 854 -16.02 -6.72 12.76
C LEU A 854 -16.81 -7.59 13.77
N PRO A 855 -17.58 -6.98 14.69
CA PRO A 855 -18.58 -7.71 15.46
C PRO A 855 -19.55 -8.49 14.56
N GLU A 856 -20.00 -9.66 15.02
CA GLU A 856 -20.85 -10.55 14.22
C GLU A 856 -22.20 -9.90 13.92
N GLU A 857 -22.78 -9.21 14.90
CA GLU A 857 -24.06 -8.50 14.81
C GLU A 857 -23.99 -7.30 13.85
N VAL A 858 -22.84 -6.64 13.79
CA VAL A 858 -22.55 -5.57 12.81
C VAL A 858 -22.42 -6.17 11.40
N GLY A 859 -21.75 -7.34 11.28
CA GLY A 859 -21.61 -8.04 10.01
C GLY A 859 -22.94 -8.50 9.43
N GLU A 860 -23.76 -9.18 10.26
CA GLU A 860 -25.12 -9.59 9.91
C GLU A 860 -25.99 -8.39 9.48
N ALA A 861 -25.92 -7.27 10.19
CA ALA A 861 -26.69 -6.08 9.86
C ALA A 861 -26.29 -5.46 8.49
N ILE A 862 -24.99 -5.45 8.16
CA ILE A 862 -24.50 -5.00 6.85
C ILE A 862 -24.98 -5.91 5.72
N GLU A 863 -24.83 -7.23 5.89
CA GLU A 863 -25.18 -8.22 4.86
C GLU A 863 -26.70 -8.30 4.65
N LYS A 864 -27.48 -8.32 5.72
CA LYS A 864 -28.96 -8.36 5.71
C LYS A 864 -29.58 -7.12 5.03
N GLY A 865 -28.94 -5.96 5.16
CA GLY A 865 -29.40 -4.72 4.53
C GLY A 865 -28.82 -4.41 3.15
N ASP A 866 -27.87 -5.20 2.64
CA ASP A 866 -27.04 -4.84 1.47
C ASP A 866 -26.42 -3.43 1.62
N LEU A 867 -25.97 -3.10 2.84
CA LEU A 867 -25.59 -1.74 3.19
C LEU A 867 -24.25 -1.33 2.54
N VAL A 868 -24.13 -0.05 2.22
CA VAL A 868 -22.85 0.59 1.88
C VAL A 868 -22.22 1.12 3.17
N ALA A 869 -21.65 0.18 3.94
CA ALA A 869 -20.93 0.48 5.18
C ALA A 869 -19.54 1.06 4.91
N CYS A 870 -19.12 1.99 5.77
CA CYS A 870 -17.94 2.82 5.58
C CYS A 870 -16.79 2.48 6.53
N GLY A 871 -15.57 2.46 6.00
CA GLY A 871 -14.33 2.57 6.77
C GLY A 871 -13.70 3.94 6.58
N VAL A 872 -13.23 4.58 7.66
CA VAL A 872 -12.48 5.84 7.61
C VAL A 872 -11.10 5.60 8.24
N LEU A 873 -10.02 5.98 7.55
CA LEU A 873 -8.66 5.71 8.01
C LEU A 873 -7.64 6.75 7.58
N SER A 874 -6.58 6.91 8.38
CA SER A 874 -5.42 7.74 8.03
C SER A 874 -4.36 7.01 7.20
N GLY A 875 -4.81 6.09 6.34
CA GLY A 875 -3.97 5.35 5.39
C GLY A 875 -3.70 6.12 4.10
N ASN A 876 -3.08 5.43 3.14
CA ASN A 876 -2.82 5.91 1.78
C ASN A 876 -3.62 5.16 0.69
N ARG A 877 -4.28 4.04 1.02
CA ARG A 877 -5.02 3.20 0.06
C ARG A 877 -6.38 2.76 0.59
N ASN A 878 -7.40 2.87 -0.26
CA ASN A 878 -8.82 2.69 0.04
C ASN A 878 -9.56 1.82 -0.99
N PHE A 879 -8.84 1.03 -1.79
CA PHE A 879 -9.42 0.14 -2.81
C PHE A 879 -10.50 -0.79 -2.25
N GLU A 880 -11.57 -1.04 -3.02
CA GLU A 880 -12.71 -1.86 -2.60
C GLU A 880 -12.25 -3.26 -2.15
N GLY A 881 -12.67 -3.69 -0.95
CA GLY A 881 -12.27 -4.97 -0.36
C GLY A 881 -10.84 -5.03 0.22
N ARG A 882 -10.02 -3.97 0.10
CA ARG A 882 -8.67 -3.95 0.71
C ARG A 882 -8.71 -3.74 2.23
N ILE A 883 -9.57 -2.86 2.73
CA ILE A 883 -9.60 -2.49 4.16
C ILE A 883 -10.27 -3.56 5.02
N HIS A 884 -11.49 -3.94 4.66
CA HIS A 884 -12.23 -5.05 5.25
C HIS A 884 -13.26 -5.56 4.21
N PRO A 885 -13.60 -6.86 4.17
CA PRO A 885 -14.53 -7.39 3.16
C PRO A 885 -15.93 -6.75 3.16
N LEU A 886 -16.36 -6.24 4.32
CA LEU A 886 -17.69 -5.62 4.52
C LEU A 886 -17.70 -4.09 4.34
N THR A 887 -16.56 -3.41 4.19
CA THR A 887 -16.54 -1.95 3.94
C THR A 887 -16.49 -1.66 2.43
N ARG A 888 -17.67 -1.47 1.84
CA ARG A 888 -17.84 -1.15 0.41
C ARG A 888 -17.36 0.26 0.06
N ALA A 889 -17.37 1.17 1.03
CA ALA A 889 -16.82 2.52 0.91
C ALA A 889 -15.68 2.70 1.91
N ASN A 890 -14.55 3.27 1.46
CA ASN A 890 -13.39 3.53 2.29
C ASN A 890 -12.84 4.92 2.01
N TYR A 891 -12.64 5.72 3.05
CA TYR A 891 -12.20 7.11 2.95
C TYR A 891 -10.86 7.32 3.66
N LEU A 892 -9.92 7.89 2.92
CA LEU A 892 -8.66 8.40 3.46
C LEU A 892 -8.93 9.77 4.07
N ALA A 893 -8.53 10.00 5.31
CA ALA A 893 -8.76 11.23 6.05
C ALA A 893 -7.64 11.48 7.07
N SER A 894 -7.45 12.72 7.50
CA SER A 894 -6.46 13.04 8.56
C SER A 894 -6.84 12.37 9.90
N PRO A 895 -5.87 12.02 10.77
CA PRO A 895 -6.15 11.48 12.10
C PRO A 895 -7.26 12.19 12.92
N PRO A 896 -7.34 13.55 12.98
CA PRO A 896 -8.47 14.21 13.64
C PRO A 896 -9.81 14.02 12.90
N LEU A 897 -9.84 13.97 11.56
CA LEU A 897 -11.06 13.64 10.81
C LEU A 897 -11.52 12.18 11.03
N VAL A 898 -10.59 11.23 11.21
CA VAL A 898 -10.94 9.84 11.58
C VAL A 898 -11.74 9.81 12.89
N ILE A 899 -11.37 10.65 13.87
CA ILE A 899 -12.11 10.79 15.13
C ILE A 899 -13.44 11.52 14.91
N ALA A 900 -13.47 12.60 14.11
CA ALA A 900 -14.71 13.31 13.79
C ALA A 900 -15.79 12.39 13.16
N TYR A 901 -15.41 11.55 12.19
CA TYR A 901 -16.31 10.58 11.58
C TYR A 901 -16.66 9.41 12.52
N ALA A 902 -15.81 9.06 13.48
CA ALA A 902 -16.14 8.08 14.53
C ALA A 902 -17.16 8.63 15.54
N LEU A 903 -17.05 9.92 15.91
CA LEU A 903 -18.01 10.61 16.77
C LEU A 903 -19.37 10.75 16.07
N ALA A 904 -19.38 11.12 14.79
CA ALA A 904 -20.60 11.21 13.97
C ALA A 904 -21.24 9.84 13.65
N GLY A 905 -20.46 8.76 13.63
CA GLY A 905 -20.91 7.41 13.26
C GLY A 905 -21.35 7.24 11.80
N THR A 906 -21.21 8.26 10.96
CA THR A 906 -21.61 8.25 9.54
C THR A 906 -20.74 9.19 8.71
N VAL A 907 -20.52 8.87 7.44
CA VAL A 907 -19.94 9.81 6.45
C VAL A 907 -21.01 10.72 5.83
N ASN A 908 -22.29 10.41 6.03
CA ASN A 908 -23.43 11.16 5.50
C ASN A 908 -23.81 12.35 6.41
N ILE A 909 -22.80 13.16 6.77
CA ILE A 909 -22.88 14.30 7.70
C ILE A 909 -22.21 15.53 7.08
N ASP A 910 -22.76 16.71 7.37
CA ASP A 910 -22.20 18.03 7.06
C ASP A 910 -21.82 18.67 8.40
N PHE A 911 -20.53 18.81 8.66
CA PHE A 911 -20.03 19.31 9.95
C PHE A 911 -20.24 20.82 10.17
N GLU A 912 -20.69 21.58 9.18
CA GLU A 912 -21.04 22.99 9.35
C GLU A 912 -22.47 23.17 9.89
N THR A 913 -23.39 22.32 9.44
CA THR A 913 -24.84 22.41 9.72
C THR A 913 -25.36 21.34 10.68
N ASP A 914 -24.81 20.13 10.67
CA ASP A 914 -25.17 19.04 11.58
C ASP A 914 -24.25 19.04 12.82
N PRO A 915 -24.77 18.94 14.06
CA PRO A 915 -23.95 18.75 15.25
C PRO A 915 -23.46 17.31 15.39
N LEU A 916 -22.28 17.13 16.01
CA LEU A 916 -21.74 15.81 16.38
C LEU A 916 -22.52 15.16 17.53
N GLY A 917 -23.28 15.96 18.29
CA GLY A 917 -24.09 15.54 19.42
C GLY A 917 -24.49 16.72 20.29
N THR A 918 -25.11 16.43 21.44
CA THR A 918 -25.43 17.42 22.47
C THR A 918 -24.62 17.16 23.74
N ASN A 919 -24.16 18.22 24.39
CA ASN A 919 -23.50 18.12 25.69
C ASN A 919 -24.51 17.86 26.84
N ALA A 920 -24.01 17.82 28.08
CA ALA A 920 -24.84 17.55 29.27
C ALA A 920 -25.92 18.61 29.53
N GLU A 921 -25.70 19.86 29.10
CA GLU A 921 -26.66 20.97 29.19
C GLU A 921 -27.63 21.02 27.98
N GLY A 922 -27.55 20.05 27.06
CA GLY A 922 -28.40 19.99 25.86
C GLY A 922 -27.96 20.92 24.72
N LYS A 923 -26.82 21.61 24.84
CA LYS A 923 -26.27 22.46 23.77
C LYS A 923 -25.73 21.58 22.64
N PRO A 924 -26.05 21.86 21.36
CA PRO A 924 -25.40 21.20 20.23
C PRO A 924 -23.90 21.54 20.18
N ILE A 925 -23.08 20.53 19.85
CA ILE A 925 -21.63 20.64 19.69
C ILE A 925 -21.28 20.33 18.23
N PHE A 926 -20.65 21.28 17.55
CA PHE A 926 -20.19 21.15 16.16
C PHE A 926 -18.70 20.78 16.10
N LEU A 927 -18.22 20.30 14.94
CA LEU A 927 -16.80 19.99 14.77
C LEU A 927 -15.89 21.20 15.05
N ARG A 928 -16.32 22.40 14.61
CA ARG A 928 -15.64 23.68 14.89
C ARG A 928 -15.50 24.03 16.38
N ASP A 929 -16.34 23.47 17.25
CA ASP A 929 -16.31 23.75 18.69
C ASP A 929 -15.23 22.92 19.40
N ILE A 930 -14.74 21.83 18.79
CA ILE A 930 -13.76 20.89 19.35
C ILE A 930 -12.45 20.79 18.54
N TRP A 931 -12.39 21.38 17.35
CA TRP A 931 -11.21 21.30 16.49
C TRP A 931 -10.03 22.11 17.07
N PRO A 932 -8.84 21.51 17.30
CA PRO A 932 -7.71 22.22 17.87
C PRO A 932 -7.08 23.20 16.86
N SER A 933 -6.62 24.35 17.36
CA SER A 933 -5.88 25.32 16.52
C SER A 933 -4.46 24.84 16.22
N ARG A 934 -3.88 25.32 15.12
CA ARG A 934 -2.51 24.96 14.71
C ARG A 934 -1.47 25.38 15.75
N GLU A 935 -1.69 26.50 16.42
CA GLU A 935 -0.82 27.06 17.47
C GLU A 935 -0.87 26.19 18.73
N ALA A 936 -2.04 25.67 19.08
CA ALA A 936 -2.20 24.72 20.20
C ALA A 936 -1.46 23.41 19.93
N ILE A 937 -1.56 22.87 18.70
CA ILE A 937 -0.81 21.69 18.25
C ILE A 937 0.69 21.96 18.32
N GLN A 938 1.18 23.03 17.69
CA GLN A 938 2.60 23.37 17.62
C GLN A 938 3.23 23.62 18.99
N LYS A 939 2.47 24.19 19.94
CA LYS A 939 2.94 24.33 21.33
C LYS A 939 3.21 22.96 21.95
N VAL A 940 2.24 22.05 21.88
CA VAL A 940 2.35 20.70 22.46
C VAL A 940 3.44 19.89 21.75
N GLU A 941 3.56 20.01 20.42
CA GLU A 941 4.61 19.35 19.65
C GLU A 941 6.02 19.80 20.08
N LYS A 942 6.23 21.11 20.25
CA LYS A 942 7.50 21.67 20.72
C LYS A 942 7.83 21.30 22.17
N GLU A 943 6.82 21.07 23.01
CA GLU A 943 6.97 20.72 24.42
C GLU A 943 7.21 19.21 24.63
N PHE A 944 6.59 18.36 23.80
CA PHE A 944 6.53 16.90 24.01
C PHE A 944 7.16 16.03 22.91
N VAL A 945 7.84 16.58 21.89
CA VAL A 945 8.56 15.78 20.86
C VAL A 945 10.05 16.10 20.88
N VAL A 946 10.78 15.46 21.79
CA VAL A 946 12.17 15.81 22.16
C VAL A 946 13.19 14.66 21.93
N PRO A 947 14.49 14.96 21.70
CA PRO A 947 15.50 13.96 21.33
C PRO A 947 15.66 12.76 22.26
N ALA A 948 15.49 12.96 23.57
CA ALA A 948 15.60 11.89 24.56
C ALA A 948 14.59 10.75 24.35
N MET A 949 13.42 11.04 23.75
CA MET A 949 12.38 10.05 23.46
C MET A 949 12.81 9.10 22.34
N PHE A 950 13.38 9.65 21.27
CA PHE A 950 13.95 8.86 20.18
C PHE A 950 15.11 8.00 20.70
N GLN A 951 15.99 8.55 21.54
CA GLN A 951 17.11 7.81 22.11
C GLN A 951 16.65 6.66 23.04
N ASP A 952 15.66 6.86 23.91
CA ASP A 952 15.10 5.78 24.74
C ASP A 952 14.40 4.70 23.90
N VAL A 953 13.61 5.06 22.89
CA VAL A 953 12.94 4.10 22.00
C VAL A 953 13.95 3.30 21.18
N TYR A 954 14.85 3.98 20.45
CA TYR A 954 15.73 3.34 19.49
C TYR A 954 16.96 2.66 20.10
N SER A 955 17.40 3.02 21.30
CA SER A 955 18.45 2.27 22.04
C SER A 955 18.08 0.82 22.39
N ARG A 956 16.82 0.41 22.14
CA ARG A 956 16.29 -0.93 22.37
C ARG A 956 15.83 -1.65 21.10
N ILE A 957 15.82 -1.01 19.93
CA ILE A 957 15.16 -1.58 18.73
C ILE A 957 15.81 -2.88 18.25
N SER A 958 17.15 -2.95 18.20
CA SER A 958 17.88 -4.16 17.80
C SER A 958 17.92 -5.24 18.88
N LYS A 959 17.56 -4.92 20.14
CA LYS A 959 17.55 -5.86 21.27
C LYS A 959 16.29 -6.73 21.30
N GLY A 960 15.28 -6.39 20.50
CA GLY A 960 14.03 -7.13 20.39
C GLY A 960 13.17 -7.14 21.66
N ASN A 961 12.06 -7.87 21.59
CA ASN A 961 11.19 -8.15 22.74
C ASN A 961 11.46 -9.57 23.29
N LYS A 962 10.98 -9.87 24.50
CA LYS A 962 11.21 -11.18 25.15
C LYS A 962 10.75 -12.38 24.30
N ARG A 963 9.59 -12.27 23.63
CA ARG A 963 9.05 -13.34 22.75
C ARG A 963 10.01 -13.59 21.58
N TRP A 964 10.47 -12.54 20.90
CA TRP A 964 11.46 -12.65 19.80
C TRP A 964 12.78 -13.26 20.25
N ASN A 965 13.30 -12.85 21.41
CA ASN A 965 14.58 -13.33 21.91
C ASN A 965 14.51 -14.84 22.24
N SER A 966 13.37 -15.32 22.74
CA SER A 966 13.11 -16.75 23.01
C SER A 966 12.90 -17.65 21.77
N LEU A 967 12.94 -17.10 20.55
CA LEU A 967 12.87 -17.91 19.32
C LEU A 967 14.25 -18.53 18.99
N GLU A 968 14.36 -19.85 19.02
CA GLU A 968 15.57 -20.58 18.62
C GLU A 968 15.49 -20.98 17.14
N ALA A 969 16.26 -20.28 16.30
CA ALA A 969 16.37 -20.55 14.87
C ALA A 969 17.56 -21.51 14.58
N PRO A 970 17.51 -22.31 13.49
CA PRO A 970 18.59 -23.22 13.13
C PRO A 970 19.87 -22.48 12.76
N ALA A 971 21.03 -23.09 13.02
CA ALA A 971 22.35 -22.50 12.77
C ALA A 971 23.01 -23.02 11.47
N SER A 972 22.23 -23.32 10.43
CA SER A 972 22.70 -23.91 9.17
C SER A 972 22.66 -22.93 8.00
N ASP A 973 23.70 -22.91 7.18
CA ASP A 973 23.87 -21.93 6.07
C ASP A 973 22.87 -22.15 4.92
N LEU A 974 22.36 -23.38 4.82
CA LEU A 974 21.21 -23.75 4.00
C LEU A 974 19.97 -23.91 4.89
N TYR A 975 18.80 -23.52 4.38
CA TYR A 975 17.57 -23.61 5.16
C TYR A 975 17.07 -25.06 5.26
N PRO A 976 16.76 -25.59 6.46
CA PRO A 976 16.21 -26.93 6.62
C PRO A 976 14.71 -26.94 6.26
N TRP A 977 14.42 -27.10 4.96
CA TRP A 977 13.05 -27.12 4.42
C TRP A 977 12.17 -28.23 5.04
N ASP A 978 11.14 -27.86 5.80
CA ASP A 978 10.14 -28.80 6.32
C ASP A 978 8.99 -29.02 5.31
N LEU A 979 8.83 -30.25 4.82
CA LEU A 979 7.76 -30.65 3.90
C LEU A 979 6.35 -30.57 4.52
N LYS A 980 6.24 -30.55 5.86
CA LYS A 980 4.99 -30.35 6.60
C LYS A 980 4.60 -28.88 6.72
N SER A 981 5.51 -27.95 6.43
CA SER A 981 5.24 -26.51 6.49
C SER A 981 4.00 -26.14 5.67
N THR A 982 3.32 -25.07 6.12
CA THR A 982 2.32 -24.35 5.34
C THR A 982 2.66 -22.86 5.16
N TYR A 983 3.85 -22.43 5.60
CA TYR A 983 4.32 -21.04 5.55
C TYR A 983 5.60 -20.84 4.73
N ILE A 984 6.53 -21.82 4.75
CA ILE A 984 7.87 -21.74 4.15
C ILE A 984 8.12 -23.02 3.32
N LYS A 985 8.10 -22.91 2.00
CA LYS A 985 8.35 -24.01 1.05
C LYS A 985 9.43 -23.61 0.04
N SER A 986 10.26 -24.57 -0.38
CA SER A 986 11.20 -24.35 -1.48
C SER A 986 10.44 -24.07 -2.79
N PRO A 987 10.66 -22.91 -3.44
CA PRO A 987 9.87 -22.51 -4.60
C PRO A 987 10.44 -23.08 -5.91
N PRO A 988 9.59 -23.38 -6.92
CA PRO A 988 9.99 -24.12 -8.11
C PRO A 988 10.85 -23.33 -9.12
N PHE A 989 11.14 -22.05 -8.86
CA PHE A 989 11.77 -21.12 -9.82
C PHE A 989 13.14 -21.60 -10.37
N PHE A 990 13.84 -22.47 -9.63
CA PHE A 990 15.17 -22.98 -9.98
C PHE A 990 15.22 -24.50 -10.17
N GLU A 991 14.08 -25.21 -10.19
CA GLU A 991 14.06 -26.69 -10.25
C GLU A 991 14.68 -27.21 -11.55
N THR A 992 14.21 -26.73 -12.70
CA THR A 992 14.70 -27.09 -14.04
C THR A 992 15.79 -26.15 -14.56
N MET A 993 16.51 -25.46 -13.66
CA MET A 993 17.56 -24.52 -14.07
C MET A 993 18.87 -25.24 -14.39
N GLU A 994 19.44 -24.93 -15.56
CA GLU A 994 20.75 -25.39 -16.02
C GLU A 994 21.79 -24.25 -16.04
N ARG A 995 23.06 -24.58 -16.26
CA ARG A 995 24.14 -23.58 -16.41
C ARG A 995 23.96 -22.74 -17.67
N GLU A 996 23.68 -23.39 -18.80
CA GLU A 996 23.48 -22.72 -20.09
C GLU A 996 22.18 -21.90 -20.13
N LEU A 997 22.06 -21.02 -21.13
CA LEU A 997 20.86 -20.24 -21.39
C LEU A 997 19.82 -21.09 -22.15
N PRO A 998 18.52 -21.03 -21.78
CA PRO A 998 17.47 -21.88 -22.37
C PRO A 998 17.00 -21.44 -23.77
N GLY A 999 17.66 -20.44 -24.37
CA GLY A 999 17.20 -19.75 -25.58
C GLY A 999 15.94 -18.90 -25.38
N VAL A 1000 15.61 -18.08 -26.37
CA VAL A 1000 14.30 -17.43 -26.46
C VAL A 1000 13.29 -18.45 -26.97
N GLN A 1001 12.30 -18.78 -26.15
CA GLN A 1001 11.26 -19.75 -26.50
C GLN A 1001 10.06 -19.06 -27.14
N PRO A 1002 9.56 -19.52 -28.31
CA PRO A 1002 8.45 -18.87 -29.00
C PRO A 1002 7.12 -19.12 -28.27
N ILE A 1003 6.28 -18.09 -28.18
CA ILE A 1003 4.93 -18.21 -27.61
C ILE A 1003 3.97 -18.45 -28.78
N VAL A 1004 3.68 -19.73 -29.04
CA VAL A 1004 2.82 -20.19 -30.15
C VAL A 1004 1.47 -20.66 -29.60
N ASP A 1005 0.40 -20.35 -30.34
CA ASP A 1005 -0.95 -20.88 -30.14
C ASP A 1005 -1.52 -20.69 -28.71
N ALA A 1006 -1.07 -19.66 -27.99
CA ALA A 1006 -1.38 -19.45 -26.58
C ALA A 1006 -2.85 -19.08 -26.36
N ALA A 1007 -3.45 -19.61 -25.28
CA ALA A 1007 -4.81 -19.27 -24.87
C ALA A 1007 -4.81 -18.12 -23.87
N VAL A 1008 -5.88 -17.32 -23.85
CA VAL A 1008 -6.04 -16.27 -22.85
C VAL A 1008 -6.64 -16.86 -21.56
N LEU A 1009 -5.95 -16.68 -20.42
CA LEU A 1009 -6.48 -17.11 -19.12
C LEU A 1009 -7.52 -16.12 -18.57
N LEU A 1010 -7.31 -14.82 -18.84
CA LEU A 1010 -8.13 -13.71 -18.35
C LEU A 1010 -8.17 -12.57 -19.39
N ASN A 1011 -9.36 -12.00 -19.60
CA ASN A 1011 -9.54 -10.77 -20.38
C ASN A 1011 -10.06 -9.68 -19.41
N LEU A 1012 -9.23 -8.70 -19.09
CA LEU A 1012 -9.41 -7.78 -17.96
C LEU A 1012 -9.66 -6.33 -18.42
N GLY A 1013 -10.27 -5.53 -17.53
CA GLY A 1013 -10.48 -4.09 -17.74
C GLY A 1013 -9.31 -3.20 -17.30
N ASP A 1014 -9.62 -1.93 -17.07
CA ASP A 1014 -8.69 -0.91 -16.56
C ASP A 1014 -8.40 -1.05 -15.05
N SER A 1015 -7.29 -0.44 -14.60
CA SER A 1015 -6.92 -0.23 -13.19
C SER A 1015 -6.84 -1.50 -12.34
N VAL A 1016 -6.45 -2.63 -12.94
CA VAL A 1016 -6.27 -3.92 -12.24
C VAL A 1016 -5.10 -3.84 -11.26
N THR A 1017 -5.40 -3.48 -10.01
CA THR A 1017 -4.39 -3.34 -8.95
C THR A 1017 -3.70 -4.68 -8.63
N THR A 1018 -2.48 -4.64 -8.07
CA THR A 1018 -1.81 -5.84 -7.54
C THR A 1018 -2.55 -6.53 -6.39
N ASP A 1019 -3.53 -5.86 -5.74
CA ASP A 1019 -4.42 -6.51 -4.77
C ASP A 1019 -5.47 -7.40 -5.48
N HIS A 1020 -5.78 -7.17 -6.76
CA HIS A 1020 -6.56 -8.10 -7.58
C HIS A 1020 -5.71 -9.29 -8.06
N ILE A 1021 -4.49 -9.02 -8.55
CA ILE A 1021 -3.57 -10.03 -9.08
C ILE A 1021 -3.04 -10.96 -7.96
N SER A 1022 -2.69 -10.38 -6.81
CA SER A 1022 -2.15 -11.10 -5.64
C SER A 1022 -2.68 -10.48 -4.34
N PRO A 1023 -3.91 -10.80 -3.91
CA PRO A 1023 -4.48 -10.32 -2.65
C PRO A 1023 -3.60 -10.70 -1.45
N ALA A 1024 -3.58 -9.84 -0.42
CA ALA A 1024 -2.81 -10.07 0.80
C ALA A 1024 -3.69 -10.33 2.05
N GLY A 1025 -4.99 -10.06 1.99
CA GLY A 1025 -5.93 -10.22 3.11
C GLY A 1025 -6.33 -11.67 3.38
N SER A 1026 -7.47 -11.84 4.07
CA SER A 1026 -8.03 -13.13 4.48
C SER A 1026 -8.29 -14.09 3.32
N ILE A 1027 -8.03 -15.38 3.54
CA ILE A 1027 -8.29 -16.45 2.56
C ILE A 1027 -9.77 -16.84 2.59
N ALA A 1028 -10.50 -16.60 1.49
CA ALA A 1028 -11.93 -16.89 1.38
C ALA A 1028 -12.20 -18.41 1.49
N ARG A 1029 -13.17 -18.80 2.33
CA ARG A 1029 -13.44 -20.22 2.71
C ARG A 1029 -13.74 -21.15 1.53
N ASN A 1030 -14.23 -20.62 0.41
CA ASN A 1030 -14.58 -21.35 -0.81
C ASN A 1030 -13.44 -21.42 -1.85
N SER A 1031 -12.33 -20.70 -1.68
CA SER A 1031 -11.24 -20.60 -2.66
C SER A 1031 -10.37 -21.87 -2.80
N SER A 1032 -9.67 -22.01 -3.93
CA SER A 1032 -8.67 -23.08 -4.15
C SER A 1032 -7.61 -23.14 -3.03
N ALA A 1033 -7.21 -22.00 -2.46
CA ALA A 1033 -6.27 -21.93 -1.34
C ALA A 1033 -6.88 -22.45 -0.03
N ALA A 1034 -8.16 -22.14 0.26
CA ALA A 1034 -8.86 -22.73 1.39
C ALA A 1034 -9.03 -24.26 1.24
N ARG A 1035 -9.38 -24.74 0.03
CA ARG A 1035 -9.44 -26.19 -0.27
C ARG A 1035 -8.10 -26.87 0.01
N TYR A 1036 -6.98 -26.23 -0.38
CA TYR A 1036 -5.62 -26.74 -0.13
C TYR A 1036 -5.22 -26.77 1.35
N LEU A 1037 -5.47 -25.68 2.10
CA LEU A 1037 -5.12 -25.59 3.52
C LEU A 1037 -5.97 -26.55 4.37
N ALA A 1038 -7.25 -26.72 4.03
CA ALA A 1038 -8.14 -27.71 4.65
C ALA A 1038 -7.70 -29.15 4.37
N ALA A 1039 -7.21 -29.46 3.16
CA ALA A 1039 -6.65 -30.77 2.83
C ALA A 1039 -5.34 -31.08 3.61
N ARG A 1040 -4.65 -30.06 4.12
CA ARG A 1040 -3.52 -30.19 5.08
C ARG A 1040 -3.96 -30.13 6.55
N GLY A 1041 -5.26 -30.18 6.85
CA GLY A 1041 -5.80 -30.29 8.21
C GLY A 1041 -6.02 -28.97 8.96
N LEU A 1042 -5.83 -27.81 8.33
CA LEU A 1042 -6.07 -26.51 8.96
C LEU A 1042 -7.55 -26.11 8.91
N VAL A 1043 -8.08 -25.52 9.98
CA VAL A 1043 -9.43 -24.91 9.97
C VAL A 1043 -9.39 -23.41 9.58
N PRO A 1044 -10.50 -22.77 9.17
CA PRO A 1044 -10.46 -21.41 8.62
C PRO A 1044 -9.83 -20.32 9.50
N ARG A 1045 -9.87 -20.46 10.83
CA ARG A 1045 -9.18 -19.56 11.78
C ARG A 1045 -7.64 -19.65 11.71
N GLU A 1046 -7.10 -20.74 11.19
CA GLU A 1046 -5.66 -21.02 11.06
C GLU A 1046 -5.15 -20.74 9.63
N PHE A 1047 -6.03 -20.47 8.66
CA PHE A 1047 -5.61 -20.11 7.30
C PHE A 1047 -4.70 -18.88 7.29
N ASN A 1048 -4.92 -17.94 8.22
CA ASN A 1048 -4.25 -16.64 8.27
C ASN A 1048 -4.50 -15.84 6.97
N SER A 1049 -3.69 -14.81 6.69
CA SER A 1049 -3.81 -14.00 5.47
C SER A 1049 -2.89 -14.51 4.34
N TYR A 1050 -3.24 -14.24 3.08
CA TYR A 1050 -2.33 -14.50 1.95
C TYR A 1050 -0.98 -13.78 2.12
N GLY A 1051 -0.97 -12.60 2.74
CA GLY A 1051 0.26 -11.86 3.07
C GLY A 1051 1.22 -12.65 3.98
N SER A 1052 0.70 -13.46 4.90
CA SER A 1052 1.51 -14.33 5.74
C SER A 1052 2.03 -15.58 5.00
N ARG A 1053 1.29 -16.06 3.99
CA ARG A 1053 1.59 -17.28 3.20
C ARG A 1053 2.58 -17.06 2.05
N ARG A 1054 3.16 -15.86 1.92
CA ARG A 1054 4.11 -15.48 0.84
C ARG A 1054 5.38 -16.34 0.74
N GLY A 1055 5.73 -17.10 1.78
CA GLY A 1055 6.84 -18.08 1.73
C GLY A 1055 6.44 -19.45 1.16
N HIS A 1056 5.18 -19.66 0.80
CA HIS A 1056 4.66 -20.96 0.35
C HIS A 1056 3.98 -20.84 -1.03
N ASP A 1057 4.73 -21.14 -2.08
CA ASP A 1057 4.35 -20.92 -3.48
C ASP A 1057 3.00 -21.55 -3.88
N GLU A 1058 2.75 -22.79 -3.45
CA GLU A 1058 1.49 -23.49 -3.72
C GLU A 1058 0.23 -22.81 -3.16
N VAL A 1059 0.35 -22.02 -2.09
CA VAL A 1059 -0.77 -21.25 -1.52
C VAL A 1059 -0.92 -19.94 -2.28
N MET A 1060 0.19 -19.29 -2.63
CA MET A 1060 0.18 -18.02 -3.37
C MET A 1060 -0.25 -18.17 -4.82
N ALA A 1061 0.11 -19.28 -5.49
CA ALA A 1061 -0.40 -19.62 -6.81
C ALA A 1061 -1.93 -19.80 -6.78
N ARG A 1062 -2.45 -20.49 -5.75
CA ARG A 1062 -3.90 -20.64 -5.51
C ARG A 1062 -4.59 -19.35 -5.07
N GLY A 1063 -3.83 -18.39 -4.56
CA GLY A 1063 -4.26 -17.01 -4.28
C GLY A 1063 -4.13 -16.06 -5.47
N THR A 1064 -3.49 -16.46 -6.57
CA THR A 1064 -3.26 -15.59 -7.73
C THR A 1064 -4.58 -15.39 -8.47
N PHE A 1065 -4.94 -14.13 -8.70
CA PHE A 1065 -6.26 -13.68 -9.14
C PHE A 1065 -7.44 -14.09 -8.24
N ALA A 1066 -7.19 -14.54 -7.00
CA ALA A 1066 -8.23 -15.02 -6.08
C ALA A 1066 -9.01 -13.89 -5.36
N ASN A 1067 -9.04 -12.68 -5.92
CA ASN A 1067 -9.75 -11.54 -5.33
C ASN A 1067 -11.25 -11.57 -5.69
N ILE A 1068 -12.12 -11.47 -4.67
CA ILE A 1068 -13.58 -11.50 -4.80
C ILE A 1068 -14.20 -10.31 -5.55
N ARG A 1069 -13.42 -9.27 -5.88
CA ARG A 1069 -13.83 -8.08 -6.66
C ARG A 1069 -13.23 -8.04 -8.07
N LEU A 1070 -12.45 -9.05 -8.48
CA LEU A 1070 -11.85 -9.11 -9.82
C LEU A 1070 -12.94 -9.06 -10.91
N VAL A 1071 -12.78 -8.18 -11.90
CA VAL A 1071 -13.65 -8.10 -13.07
C VAL A 1071 -12.94 -8.71 -14.28
N ASN A 1072 -13.42 -9.86 -14.72
CA ASN A 1072 -12.95 -10.60 -15.90
C ASN A 1072 -14.07 -10.60 -16.94
N LYS A 1073 -13.80 -10.06 -18.15
CA LYS A 1073 -14.76 -9.90 -19.25
C LYS A 1073 -15.37 -11.25 -19.70
N PHE A 1074 -14.75 -12.38 -19.40
CA PHE A 1074 -15.29 -13.72 -19.69
C PHE A 1074 -16.46 -14.15 -18.78
N VAL A 1075 -16.71 -13.50 -17.63
CA VAL A 1075 -17.72 -13.92 -16.65
C VAL A 1075 -18.70 -12.82 -16.31
N SER A 1076 -19.96 -13.19 -16.04
CA SER A 1076 -21.06 -12.22 -15.84
C SER A 1076 -21.06 -11.50 -14.48
N LYS A 1077 -20.20 -11.92 -13.54
CA LYS A 1077 -20.15 -11.42 -12.16
C LYS A 1077 -18.70 -11.21 -11.71
N PRO A 1078 -18.38 -10.14 -10.98
CA PRO A 1078 -17.07 -9.99 -10.34
C PRO A 1078 -16.77 -11.16 -9.41
N GLY A 1079 -15.52 -11.66 -9.43
CA GLY A 1079 -15.08 -12.79 -8.64
C GLY A 1079 -13.81 -13.47 -9.18
N PRO A 1080 -13.25 -14.45 -8.46
CA PRO A 1080 -11.98 -15.11 -8.79
C PRO A 1080 -12.16 -16.22 -9.84
N ARG A 1081 -12.87 -15.91 -10.94
CA ARG A 1081 -13.47 -16.87 -11.86
C ARG A 1081 -13.05 -16.61 -13.31
N THR A 1082 -12.92 -17.68 -14.10
CA THR A 1082 -12.71 -17.60 -15.56
C THR A 1082 -13.33 -18.82 -16.25
N VAL A 1083 -13.36 -18.81 -17.58
CA VAL A 1083 -13.88 -19.90 -18.41
C VAL A 1083 -12.71 -20.75 -18.92
N TYR A 1084 -12.77 -22.07 -18.71
CA TYR A 1084 -11.86 -22.99 -19.39
C TYR A 1084 -12.38 -23.23 -20.81
N HIS A 1085 -11.91 -22.42 -21.77
CA HIS A 1085 -12.44 -22.38 -23.14
C HIS A 1085 -12.58 -23.73 -23.86
N PRO A 1086 -11.70 -24.75 -23.65
CA PRO A 1086 -11.89 -26.08 -24.26
C PRO A 1086 -13.14 -26.86 -23.83
N THR A 1087 -13.78 -26.51 -22.70
CA THR A 1087 -15.08 -27.09 -22.28
C THR A 1087 -16.20 -26.05 -22.15
N GLY A 1088 -15.86 -24.76 -22.06
CA GLY A 1088 -16.80 -23.69 -21.75
C GLY A 1088 -17.20 -23.61 -20.27
N GLU A 1089 -16.56 -24.39 -19.39
CA GLU A 1089 -16.88 -24.43 -17.96
C GLU A 1089 -16.31 -23.22 -17.20
N GLU A 1090 -17.14 -22.56 -16.40
CA GLU A 1090 -16.71 -21.50 -15.49
C GLU A 1090 -16.15 -22.11 -14.19
N MET A 1091 -14.90 -21.80 -13.86
CA MET A 1091 -14.22 -22.32 -12.67
C MET A 1091 -13.28 -21.30 -12.02
N ASP A 1092 -12.68 -21.68 -10.89
CA ASP A 1092 -11.72 -20.83 -10.18
C ASP A 1092 -10.43 -20.70 -11.02
N ILE A 1093 -9.80 -19.51 -11.04
CA ILE A 1093 -8.74 -19.19 -12.01
C ILE A 1093 -7.50 -20.10 -11.88
N PHE A 1094 -7.14 -20.50 -10.66
CA PHE A 1094 -6.07 -21.48 -10.44
C PHE A 1094 -6.41 -22.85 -11.05
N ASP A 1095 -7.66 -23.29 -10.90
CA ASP A 1095 -8.12 -24.60 -11.34
C ASP A 1095 -8.16 -24.67 -12.88
N ALA A 1096 -8.64 -23.61 -13.54
CA ALA A 1096 -8.54 -23.44 -15.01
C ALA A 1096 -7.09 -23.47 -15.50
N ALA A 1097 -6.19 -22.76 -14.82
CA ALA A 1097 -4.77 -22.76 -15.15
C ALA A 1097 -4.12 -24.15 -14.99
N GLN A 1098 -4.57 -24.98 -14.03
CA GLN A 1098 -4.11 -26.37 -13.94
C GLN A 1098 -4.59 -27.22 -15.13
N LEU A 1099 -5.83 -27.04 -15.61
CA LEU A 1099 -6.32 -27.77 -16.78
C LEU A 1099 -5.55 -27.39 -18.06
N TYR A 1100 -5.31 -26.09 -18.29
CA TYR A 1100 -4.47 -25.63 -19.39
C TYR A 1100 -3.04 -26.17 -19.30
N LYS A 1101 -2.44 -26.18 -18.10
CA LYS A 1101 -1.11 -26.77 -17.87
C LYS A 1101 -1.08 -28.27 -18.14
N GLN A 1102 -2.13 -29.02 -17.78
CA GLN A 1102 -2.26 -30.45 -18.09
C GLN A 1102 -2.44 -30.71 -19.59
N ALA A 1103 -3.08 -29.78 -20.32
CA ALA A 1103 -3.20 -29.81 -21.77
C ALA A 1103 -1.93 -29.34 -22.52
N GLY A 1104 -0.86 -28.96 -21.81
CA GLY A 1104 0.37 -28.43 -22.40
C GLY A 1104 0.22 -27.03 -23.04
N GLN A 1105 -0.88 -26.32 -22.72
CA GLN A 1105 -1.27 -25.08 -23.39
C GLN A 1105 -0.62 -23.86 -22.73
N THR A 1106 0.20 -23.13 -23.49
CA THR A 1106 0.76 -21.83 -23.07
C THR A 1106 -0.34 -20.80 -22.85
N LEU A 1107 -0.16 -19.92 -21.85
CA LEU A 1107 -1.15 -18.91 -21.46
C LEU A 1107 -0.65 -17.47 -21.60
N ILE A 1108 -1.59 -16.57 -21.91
CA ILE A 1108 -1.43 -15.11 -21.84
C ILE A 1108 -2.58 -14.44 -21.07
N ILE A 1109 -2.47 -13.14 -20.83
CA ILE A 1109 -3.53 -12.29 -20.26
C ILE A 1109 -3.74 -11.08 -21.18
N LEU A 1110 -5.01 -10.69 -21.39
CA LEU A 1110 -5.35 -9.39 -21.99
C LEU A 1110 -5.83 -8.44 -20.86
N ALA A 1111 -5.45 -7.16 -20.92
CA ALA A 1111 -5.84 -6.15 -19.93
C ALA A 1111 -6.04 -4.75 -20.56
N GLY A 1112 -6.72 -3.86 -19.84
CA GLY A 1112 -6.81 -2.44 -20.16
C GLY A 1112 -5.61 -1.64 -19.67
N LYS A 1113 -5.87 -0.43 -19.16
CA LYS A 1113 -4.88 0.54 -18.68
C LYS A 1113 -4.47 0.28 -17.23
N GLU A 1114 -3.33 0.85 -16.83
CA GLU A 1114 -2.83 0.86 -15.45
C GLU A 1114 -2.68 -0.54 -14.83
N TYR A 1115 -2.35 -1.54 -15.66
CA TYR A 1115 -2.26 -2.93 -15.21
C TYR A 1115 -1.13 -3.09 -14.18
N GLY A 1116 -1.50 -3.61 -12.99
CA GLY A 1116 -0.58 -3.80 -11.87
C GLY A 1116 -0.41 -2.60 -10.95
N SER A 1117 -1.40 -1.72 -10.82
CA SER A 1117 -1.33 -0.55 -9.94
C SER A 1117 -1.23 -0.88 -8.44
N GLY A 1118 -0.57 0.01 -7.68
CA GLY A 1118 -0.49 -0.05 -6.22
C GLY A 1118 0.76 -0.73 -5.62
N SER A 1119 0.60 -1.93 -5.07
CA SER A 1119 1.60 -2.54 -4.18
C SER A 1119 2.76 -3.18 -4.96
N SER A 1120 3.99 -3.02 -4.49
CA SER A 1120 5.24 -3.54 -5.08
C SER A 1120 5.36 -5.07 -5.23
N ARG A 1121 4.30 -5.84 -4.89
CA ARG A 1121 4.35 -7.29 -4.67
C ARG A 1121 4.79 -8.04 -5.93
N ASP A 1122 5.99 -8.61 -5.86
CA ASP A 1122 6.52 -9.53 -6.88
C ASP A 1122 5.70 -10.82 -7.02
N TRP A 1123 4.92 -11.19 -6.00
CA TRP A 1123 3.89 -12.22 -6.09
C TRP A 1123 2.80 -11.96 -7.15
N ALA A 1124 2.62 -10.70 -7.59
CA ALA A 1124 1.80 -10.39 -8.77
C ALA A 1124 2.44 -10.84 -10.11
N ALA A 1125 3.73 -11.20 -10.13
CA ALA A 1125 4.41 -11.79 -11.29
C ALA A 1125 4.80 -13.28 -11.04
N LYS A 1126 5.33 -13.61 -9.85
CA LYS A 1126 5.62 -15.00 -9.43
C LYS A 1126 4.35 -15.87 -9.51
N GLY A 1127 3.18 -15.33 -9.15
CA GLY A 1127 1.88 -16.00 -9.25
C GLY A 1127 1.53 -16.40 -10.69
N PRO A 1128 1.31 -15.45 -11.61
CA PRO A 1128 1.01 -15.76 -13.01
C PRO A 1128 2.05 -16.66 -13.70
N TRP A 1129 3.34 -16.52 -13.36
CA TRP A 1129 4.40 -17.40 -13.87
C TRP A 1129 4.16 -18.88 -13.51
N ILE A 1130 3.77 -19.17 -12.25
CA ILE A 1130 3.42 -20.52 -11.78
C ILE A 1130 2.11 -21.02 -12.43
N LEU A 1131 1.15 -20.13 -12.69
CA LEU A 1131 -0.07 -20.46 -13.45
C LEU A 1131 0.20 -20.83 -14.91
N GLY A 1132 1.41 -20.60 -15.44
CA GLY A 1132 1.78 -20.88 -16.83
C GLY A 1132 1.65 -19.69 -17.78
N VAL A 1133 1.38 -18.49 -17.27
CA VAL A 1133 1.35 -17.26 -18.07
C VAL A 1133 2.76 -16.93 -18.57
N ARG A 1134 2.90 -16.61 -19.86
CA ARG A 1134 4.19 -16.26 -20.51
C ARG A 1134 4.21 -14.87 -21.14
N ALA A 1135 3.05 -14.29 -21.43
CA ALA A 1135 2.95 -12.88 -21.80
C ALA A 1135 1.69 -12.22 -21.21
N VAL A 1136 1.72 -10.90 -21.13
CA VAL A 1136 0.54 -10.05 -20.87
C VAL A 1136 0.46 -9.03 -22.02
N ILE A 1137 -0.75 -8.70 -22.48
CA ILE A 1137 -0.99 -7.62 -23.45
C ILE A 1137 -1.92 -6.59 -22.82
N ALA A 1138 -1.43 -5.38 -22.55
CA ALA A 1138 -2.15 -4.32 -21.84
C ALA A 1138 -2.16 -3.00 -22.63
N GLU A 1139 -3.07 -2.07 -22.32
CA GLU A 1139 -3.03 -0.71 -22.87
C GLU A 1139 -1.94 0.14 -22.18
N SER A 1140 -1.72 -0.08 -20.88
CA SER A 1140 -0.58 0.47 -20.12
C SER A 1140 -0.29 -0.32 -18.84
N TYR A 1141 0.94 -0.21 -18.34
CA TYR A 1141 1.41 -0.85 -17.12
C TYR A 1141 1.85 0.19 -16.08
N GLU A 1142 1.73 -0.16 -14.81
CA GLU A 1142 2.36 0.58 -13.71
C GLU A 1142 3.80 0.12 -13.45
N ARG A 1143 4.69 1.06 -13.10
CA ARG A 1143 6.17 0.89 -13.18
C ARG A 1143 6.67 -0.41 -12.56
N ILE A 1144 6.38 -0.60 -11.27
CA ILE A 1144 6.92 -1.71 -10.47
C ILE A 1144 6.39 -3.06 -11.01
N HIS A 1145 5.15 -3.11 -11.47
CA HIS A 1145 4.57 -4.35 -11.97
C HIS A 1145 5.17 -4.77 -13.30
N ARG A 1146 5.41 -3.83 -14.24
CA ARG A 1146 6.14 -4.10 -15.49
C ARG A 1146 7.52 -4.71 -15.22
N SER A 1147 8.29 -4.08 -14.32
CA SER A 1147 9.62 -4.58 -13.90
C SER A 1147 9.54 -5.96 -13.23
N ASN A 1148 8.50 -6.22 -12.42
CA ASN A 1148 8.27 -7.54 -11.82
C ASN A 1148 7.93 -8.63 -12.85
N LEU A 1149 7.15 -8.32 -13.89
CA LEU A 1149 6.87 -9.26 -14.99
C LEU A 1149 8.17 -9.62 -15.73
N ALA A 1150 8.94 -8.61 -16.14
CA ALA A 1150 10.22 -8.80 -16.82
C ALA A 1150 11.25 -9.56 -15.95
N GLY A 1151 11.33 -9.25 -14.66
CA GLY A 1151 12.17 -9.96 -13.69
C GLY A 1151 11.79 -11.42 -13.49
N MET A 1152 10.54 -11.81 -13.77
CA MET A 1152 10.08 -13.22 -13.80
C MET A 1152 10.11 -13.85 -15.20
N GLY A 1153 10.62 -13.16 -16.22
CA GLY A 1153 10.64 -13.65 -17.60
C GLY A 1153 9.26 -13.74 -18.27
N ILE A 1154 8.23 -13.09 -17.73
CA ILE A 1154 6.95 -12.90 -18.41
C ILE A 1154 7.11 -11.71 -19.36
N VAL A 1155 6.75 -11.89 -20.63
CA VAL A 1155 6.85 -10.84 -21.66
C VAL A 1155 5.74 -9.78 -21.45
N PRO A 1156 6.07 -8.51 -21.16
CA PRO A 1156 5.08 -7.45 -21.12
C PRO A 1156 4.93 -6.85 -22.53
N LEU A 1157 3.72 -6.89 -23.08
CA LEU A 1157 3.37 -6.29 -24.37
C LEU A 1157 2.36 -5.16 -24.17
N GLN A 1158 2.53 -4.08 -24.92
CA GLN A 1158 1.60 -2.96 -24.92
C GLN A 1158 0.98 -2.76 -26.30
N TYR A 1159 -0.34 -2.52 -26.36
CA TYR A 1159 -1.00 -2.12 -27.61
C TYR A 1159 -0.43 -0.80 -28.14
N LEU A 1160 -0.58 -0.53 -29.45
CA LEU A 1160 -0.19 0.76 -30.02
C LEU A 1160 -1.13 1.89 -29.55
N PRO A 1161 -0.71 3.18 -29.62
CA PRO A 1161 -1.56 4.30 -29.22
C PRO A 1161 -2.90 4.34 -30.00
N GLY A 1162 -4.01 4.16 -29.28
CA GLY A 1162 -5.36 4.09 -29.85
C GLY A 1162 -5.88 2.67 -30.12
N GLU A 1163 -5.03 1.66 -30.00
CA GLU A 1163 -5.42 0.25 -30.06
C GLU A 1163 -5.76 -0.30 -28.66
N THR A 1164 -6.79 -1.14 -28.59
CA THR A 1164 -7.20 -1.88 -27.41
C THR A 1164 -7.71 -3.26 -27.83
N ALA A 1165 -7.94 -4.17 -26.87
CA ALA A 1165 -8.62 -5.42 -27.16
C ALA A 1165 -9.97 -5.20 -27.88
N ASP A 1166 -10.73 -4.18 -27.49
CA ASP A 1166 -12.07 -3.92 -28.04
C ASP A 1166 -12.01 -3.29 -29.44
N THR A 1167 -11.02 -2.43 -29.75
CA THR A 1167 -10.87 -1.85 -31.10
C THR A 1167 -10.31 -2.85 -32.12
N LEU A 1168 -9.39 -3.72 -31.68
CA LEU A 1168 -8.88 -4.86 -32.45
C LEU A 1168 -9.87 -6.05 -32.51
N LYS A 1169 -11.01 -5.94 -31.80
CA LYS A 1169 -12.08 -6.94 -31.69
C LYS A 1169 -11.63 -8.28 -31.09
N LEU A 1170 -10.60 -8.27 -30.23
CA LEU A 1170 -10.08 -9.45 -29.54
C LEU A 1170 -11.07 -9.87 -28.45
N THR A 1171 -11.73 -11.02 -28.65
CA THR A 1171 -12.66 -11.57 -27.66
C THR A 1171 -11.92 -12.18 -26.46
N GLY A 1172 -10.70 -12.67 -26.70
CA GLY A 1172 -9.91 -13.51 -25.80
C GLY A 1172 -10.18 -15.00 -25.97
N THR A 1173 -11.17 -15.40 -26.78
CA THR A 1173 -11.41 -16.82 -27.10
C THR A 1173 -10.49 -17.36 -28.21
N GLU A 1174 -9.77 -16.46 -28.88
CA GLU A 1174 -8.81 -16.79 -29.93
C GLU A 1174 -7.50 -17.37 -29.36
N LYS A 1175 -6.74 -18.04 -30.22
CA LYS A 1175 -5.33 -18.36 -29.94
C LYS A 1175 -4.41 -17.22 -30.36
N PHE A 1176 -3.30 -17.04 -29.67
CA PHE A 1176 -2.33 -15.96 -29.90
C PHE A 1176 -0.91 -16.50 -30.08
N THR A 1177 -0.28 -16.16 -31.20
CA THR A 1177 1.13 -16.45 -31.50
C THR A 1177 1.92 -15.15 -31.56
N LEU A 1178 2.95 -15.03 -30.72
CA LEU A 1178 3.78 -13.83 -30.59
C LEU A 1178 5.10 -14.06 -31.33
N ASP A 1179 5.41 -13.19 -32.29
CA ASP A 1179 6.62 -13.28 -33.11
C ASP A 1179 7.82 -12.72 -32.33
N LEU A 1180 8.52 -13.60 -31.59
CA LEU A 1180 9.69 -13.27 -30.78
C LEU A 1180 10.97 -13.74 -31.50
N PRO A 1181 11.69 -12.86 -32.24
CA PRO A 1181 12.96 -13.20 -32.85
C PRO A 1181 14.03 -13.52 -31.80
N SER A 1182 15.09 -14.23 -32.21
CA SER A 1182 16.20 -14.62 -31.32
C SER A 1182 16.94 -13.40 -30.78
N GLU A 1183 17.13 -12.37 -31.61
CA GLU A 1183 17.58 -11.05 -31.17
C GLU A 1183 16.41 -10.10 -30.98
N LEU A 1184 16.38 -9.51 -29.78
CA LEU A 1184 15.39 -8.55 -29.33
C LEU A 1184 16.13 -7.25 -28.99
N THR A 1185 15.49 -6.12 -29.26
CA THR A 1185 15.95 -4.77 -28.89
C THR A 1185 14.91 -4.07 -27.99
N PRO A 1186 15.32 -3.17 -27.08
CA PRO A 1186 14.42 -2.54 -26.13
C PRO A 1186 13.32 -1.72 -26.81
N GLY A 1187 12.08 -1.86 -26.33
CA GLY A 1187 10.95 -1.10 -26.87
C GLY A 1187 10.52 -1.44 -28.30
N GLN A 1188 11.05 -2.49 -28.94
CA GLN A 1188 10.71 -2.83 -30.33
C GLN A 1188 9.24 -3.21 -30.52
N LEU A 1189 8.74 -3.12 -31.75
CA LEU A 1189 7.43 -3.65 -32.12
C LEU A 1189 7.56 -5.11 -32.54
N ILE A 1190 6.65 -5.97 -32.06
CA ILE A 1190 6.52 -7.36 -32.50
C ILE A 1190 5.16 -7.61 -33.13
N ASN A 1191 5.06 -8.63 -33.98
CA ASN A 1191 3.80 -9.06 -34.58
C ASN A 1191 3.08 -10.05 -33.66
N VAL A 1192 1.79 -9.85 -33.45
CA VAL A 1192 0.91 -10.77 -32.71
C VAL A 1192 -0.13 -11.32 -33.70
N LYS A 1193 0.00 -12.61 -34.02
CA LYS A 1193 -0.89 -13.37 -34.90
C LYS A 1193 -2.02 -13.97 -34.09
N VAL A 1194 -3.25 -13.83 -34.56
CA VAL A 1194 -4.48 -14.33 -33.95
C VAL A 1194 -4.94 -15.56 -34.75
N GLY A 1195 -5.45 -16.58 -34.05
CA GLY A 1195 -5.80 -17.88 -34.64
C GLY A 1195 -6.92 -17.90 -35.68
N ASP A 1196 -7.57 -16.76 -35.93
CA ASP A 1196 -8.57 -16.57 -36.99
C ASP A 1196 -8.01 -15.86 -38.25
N GLY A 1197 -6.70 -15.62 -38.29
CA GLY A 1197 -6.00 -14.98 -39.41
C GLY A 1197 -5.81 -13.47 -39.25
N ARG A 1198 -6.33 -12.83 -38.20
CA ARG A 1198 -5.97 -11.43 -37.86
C ARG A 1198 -4.52 -11.35 -37.37
N SER A 1199 -3.92 -10.17 -37.50
CA SER A 1199 -2.65 -9.84 -36.85
C SER A 1199 -2.59 -8.35 -36.51
N PHE A 1200 -1.87 -8.00 -35.45
CA PHE A 1200 -1.64 -6.63 -35.01
C PHE A 1200 -0.22 -6.46 -34.45
N GLN A 1201 0.25 -5.23 -34.27
CA GLN A 1201 1.56 -4.96 -33.67
C GLN A 1201 1.41 -4.63 -32.18
N ALA A 1202 2.38 -5.07 -31.37
CA ALA A 1202 2.46 -4.70 -29.97
C ALA A 1202 3.89 -4.26 -29.62
N LYS A 1203 4.02 -3.24 -28.77
CA LYS A 1203 5.31 -2.79 -28.25
C LYS A 1203 5.80 -3.74 -27.15
N LEU A 1204 7.00 -4.28 -27.34
CA LEU A 1204 7.72 -5.08 -26.37
C LEU A 1204 8.22 -4.16 -25.23
N ARG A 1205 7.67 -4.32 -24.03
CA ARG A 1205 7.96 -3.45 -22.86
C ARG A 1205 9.09 -3.96 -21.97
N PHE A 1206 10.11 -4.53 -22.60
CA PHE A 1206 11.47 -4.52 -22.05
C PHE A 1206 12.08 -3.17 -22.42
N ASP A 1207 12.34 -2.35 -21.40
CA ASP A 1207 12.70 -0.95 -21.58
C ASP A 1207 14.24 -0.73 -21.58
N THR A 1208 15.04 -1.76 -21.24
CA THR A 1208 16.51 -1.73 -21.28
C THR A 1208 17.12 -3.08 -21.70
N GLU A 1209 18.38 -3.07 -22.17
CA GLU A 1209 19.16 -4.28 -22.48
C GLU A 1209 19.35 -5.21 -21.27
N VAL A 1210 19.36 -4.65 -20.06
CA VAL A 1210 19.49 -5.42 -18.82
C VAL A 1210 18.23 -6.25 -18.58
N GLU A 1211 17.04 -5.71 -18.87
CA GLU A 1211 15.78 -6.46 -18.81
C GLU A 1211 15.70 -7.56 -19.88
N LEU A 1212 16.20 -7.30 -21.09
CA LEU A 1212 16.36 -8.33 -22.12
C LEU A 1212 17.35 -9.41 -21.69
N THR A 1213 18.42 -9.04 -20.96
CA THR A 1213 19.36 -10.00 -20.37
C THR A 1213 18.70 -10.87 -19.30
N TYR A 1214 17.82 -10.30 -18.47
CA TYR A 1214 17.00 -11.07 -17.52
C TYR A 1214 16.03 -12.01 -18.25
N PHE A 1215 15.36 -11.54 -19.31
CA PHE A 1215 14.46 -12.37 -20.11
C PHE A 1215 15.19 -13.55 -20.79
N ARG A 1216 16.33 -13.30 -21.46
CA ARG A 1216 17.22 -14.33 -22.05
C ARG A 1216 17.68 -15.37 -21.00
N ASN A 1217 17.71 -15.01 -19.71
CA ASN A 1217 18.04 -15.90 -18.60
C ASN A 1217 16.86 -16.69 -18.01
N GLY A 1218 15.61 -16.36 -18.38
CA GLY A 1218 14.38 -16.86 -17.76
C GLY A 1218 14.01 -16.16 -16.44
N GLY A 1219 14.63 -15.02 -16.12
CA GLY A 1219 14.35 -14.20 -14.93
C GLY A 1219 15.61 -13.59 -14.31
N ILE A 1220 15.43 -12.53 -13.51
CA ILE A 1220 16.52 -11.79 -12.85
C ILE A 1220 17.29 -12.65 -11.84
N LEU A 1221 16.59 -13.47 -11.04
CA LEU A 1221 17.25 -14.37 -10.08
C LEU A 1221 18.01 -15.50 -10.79
N ASN A 1222 17.56 -15.93 -11.97
CA ASN A 1222 18.25 -16.94 -12.77
C ASN A 1222 19.55 -16.36 -13.36
N TYR A 1223 19.52 -15.10 -13.81
CA TYR A 1223 20.73 -14.35 -14.16
C TYR A 1223 21.69 -14.24 -12.97
N MET A 1224 21.22 -13.85 -11.78
CA MET A 1224 22.08 -13.75 -10.59
C MET A 1224 22.65 -15.11 -10.16
N VAL A 1225 21.89 -16.20 -10.25
CA VAL A 1225 22.43 -17.55 -9.97
C VAL A 1225 23.51 -17.92 -10.99
N ARG A 1226 23.33 -17.69 -12.30
CA ARG A 1226 24.39 -17.95 -13.30
C ARG A 1226 25.64 -17.09 -13.09
N ARG A 1227 25.48 -15.81 -12.75
CA ARG A 1227 26.58 -14.86 -12.48
C ARG A 1227 27.45 -15.27 -11.28
N MET A 1228 26.92 -16.10 -10.37
CA MET A 1228 27.60 -16.53 -9.14
C MET A 1228 28.22 -17.93 -9.21
N LEU A 1229 28.07 -18.69 -10.31
CA LEU A 1229 28.74 -19.98 -10.48
C LEU A 1229 30.25 -19.78 -10.71
#